data_AF-A0A2R3MYT1-F1
#
_entry.id   AF-A0A2R3MYT1-F1
#
_cell.length_a   1.000
_cell.length_b   1.000
_cell.length_c   1.000
_cell.angle_alpha   90.00
_cell.angle_beta   90.00
_cell.angle_gamma   90.00
#
_symmetry.space_group_name_H-M   'P 1'
#
loop_
_entity.id
_entity.type
_entity.pdbx_description
1 polymer ?
#
loop_
_entity_poly.entity_id
_entity_poly.type
_entity_poly.pdbx_seq_one_letter_code
_entity_poly.pdbx_strand_id
1 'polypeptide(L)'
;MQMNTANAKSYKTASIGKKILIPILFMAFFQIVLFWLFIFQLGLFDSVVRQAKKSFFNNAFNNAAVVDSEMWFHFSDLATLSKPIKALGKEYAKSIEQHSSFTVSPDILTDMVLKSPHLHADGIYLELSRPDSPEVFHFRSNPQKLARLVRQESVDFAGDILPLFPQYAQAAGDNPALRRFLNYLKERNQTPVSLTMYERGIWSPILSLDNDNPALLFVIPLNYQNTVYGFLASEVFLSSFDKLIGNTSFPENFPHQVMLVHYNHLTAKYDIIAEKAFNMEALESDLAADILFRSRDILNYSSTDLLSEPTIHGQKYFCSAHLLTYASSEYIPFSESSFYYVTISPRNVVMQEADLLIRTFIFLIILFVLFSIIVALFITKQVVFPISALTAAIGQKEFPQNFLSLPKTEISEIDILTNTIISQNQNILDFHQTITEILMASDINLVTFYTDTAHNITRGFGTFQALLGEDFANESAITFTSDAFENLKKKIYQNFTLHSSYCDRFKDGSIQTDIYLDQRTQKYICVKTRELEHGRTIVMLDYTKYVLEQEQIKKERDYDVLTSLLNRFSFTKKATDYLFRHPDELICMVMWDLDFLKTLNDTYGHDAGDLYLCQAGRILKELDPEKSLTARVSGDEFYAFLFGYDSQEAMTAIVRQTHQKLNESYITLPNGEHYGMSASCGYVCSIGGNYEDLKKCADLAMYVSKKSVKGSIHEFEAEDVPLV
;
A
#
# COMPACT_ATOMS: atom_id res chain seq x y z
N MET A 1 16.66 -36.05 -33.61
CA MET A 1 16.12 -37.39 -33.32
C MET A 1 16.98 -37.98 -32.20
N GLN A 2 16.42 -38.08 -30.98
CA GLN A 2 16.93 -38.75 -29.75
C GLN A 2 18.33 -38.38 -29.21
N MET A 3 18.64 -38.27 -27.93
CA MET A 3 17.93 -38.13 -26.65
C MET A 3 19.07 -38.01 -25.60
N ASN A 4 19.01 -37.00 -24.73
CA ASN A 4 19.71 -36.87 -23.44
C ASN A 4 19.36 -35.46 -22.95
N THR A 5 18.18 -35.13 -22.42
CA THR A 5 17.49 -35.69 -21.23
C THR A 5 18.41 -35.99 -20.05
N ALA A 6 19.20 -35.00 -19.65
CA ALA A 6 19.74 -34.90 -18.30
C ALA A 6 19.90 -33.42 -17.94
N ASN A 7 19.49 -33.04 -16.71
CA ASN A 7 19.56 -31.70 -16.11
C ASN A 7 18.40 -30.71 -16.38
N ALA A 8 17.15 -31.18 -16.32
CA ALA A 8 16.09 -30.35 -15.77
C ALA A 8 16.01 -30.61 -14.26
N LYS A 9 16.91 -30.00 -13.48
CA LYS A 9 16.62 -29.76 -12.06
C LYS A 9 15.38 -28.88 -12.04
N SER A 10 14.24 -29.47 -11.68
CA SER A 10 12.98 -28.79 -11.41
C SER A 10 13.24 -27.73 -10.33
N TYR A 11 13.54 -26.51 -10.77
CA TYR A 11 13.42 -25.33 -9.93
C TYR A 11 11.93 -25.17 -9.68
N LYS A 12 11.51 -25.36 -8.43
CA LYS A 12 10.15 -25.05 -7.95
C LYS A 12 9.93 -23.53 -8.01
N THR A 13 9.76 -22.97 -9.21
CA THR A 13 9.28 -21.61 -9.38
C THR A 13 7.79 -21.60 -9.12
N ALA A 14 7.35 -20.76 -8.18
CA ALA A 14 5.96 -20.66 -7.79
C ALA A 14 5.34 -19.44 -8.49
N SER A 15 4.10 -19.59 -8.96
CA SER A 15 3.38 -18.49 -9.59
C SER A 15 3.13 -17.35 -8.61
N ILE A 16 2.83 -16.16 -9.14
CA ILE A 16 2.30 -15.03 -8.37
C ILE A 16 1.13 -15.52 -7.50
N GLY A 17 0.27 -16.39 -8.05
CA GLY A 17 -0.79 -17.05 -7.30
C GLY A 17 -0.30 -17.79 -6.05
N LYS A 18 0.77 -18.59 -6.16
CA LYS A 18 1.30 -19.37 -5.03
C LYS A 18 2.10 -18.54 -4.02
N LYS A 19 2.89 -17.55 -4.47
CA LYS A 19 3.75 -16.75 -3.59
C LYS A 19 3.05 -15.54 -2.95
N ILE A 20 2.00 -15.01 -3.58
CA ILE A 20 1.31 -13.79 -3.14
C ILE A 20 -0.16 -14.10 -2.80
N LEU A 21 -0.91 -14.69 -3.73
CA LEU A 21 -2.36 -14.83 -3.56
C LEU A 21 -2.72 -15.83 -2.46
N ILE A 22 -2.03 -16.97 -2.35
CA ILE A 22 -2.29 -17.98 -1.30
C ILE A 22 -2.04 -17.43 0.12
N PRO A 23 -0.88 -16.82 0.42
CA PRO A 23 -0.66 -16.20 1.74
C PRO A 23 -1.66 -15.10 2.06
N ILE A 24 -2.03 -14.27 1.08
CA ILE A 24 -3.02 -13.20 1.26
C ILE A 24 -4.42 -13.76 1.50
N LEU A 25 -4.84 -14.79 0.75
CA LEU A 25 -6.11 -15.49 0.97
C LEU A 25 -6.15 -16.16 2.35
N PHE A 26 -5.05 -16.79 2.76
CA PHE A 26 -4.95 -17.40 4.08
C PHE A 26 -5.00 -16.35 5.19
N MET A 27 -4.35 -15.21 5.00
CA MET A 27 -4.43 -14.05 5.90
C MET A 27 -5.87 -13.53 5.96
N ALA A 28 -6.50 -13.24 4.82
CA ALA A 28 -7.88 -12.73 4.76
C ALA A 28 -8.86 -13.71 5.42
N PHE A 29 -8.72 -15.02 5.16
CA PHE A 29 -9.53 -16.05 5.81
C PHE A 29 -9.33 -16.04 7.33
N PHE A 30 -8.09 -16.01 7.80
CA PHE A 30 -7.77 -15.96 9.22
C PHE A 30 -8.30 -14.68 9.89
N GLN A 31 -8.22 -13.54 9.21
CA GLN A 31 -8.78 -12.27 9.66
C GLN A 31 -10.31 -12.31 9.76
N ILE A 32 -10.99 -12.93 8.78
CA ILE A 32 -12.44 -13.12 8.81
C ILE A 32 -12.83 -14.02 9.99
N VAL A 33 -12.12 -15.12 10.21
CA VAL A 33 -12.38 -16.03 11.34
C VAL A 33 -12.21 -15.30 12.68
N LEU A 34 -11.12 -14.55 12.85
CA LEU A 34 -10.88 -13.77 14.07
C LEU A 34 -11.90 -12.65 14.27
N PHE A 35 -12.34 -12.00 13.20
CA PHE A 35 -13.41 -10.99 13.24
C PHE A 35 -14.74 -11.61 13.69
N TRP A 36 -15.11 -12.77 13.16
CA TRP A 36 -16.34 -13.46 13.59
C TRP A 36 -16.25 -13.97 15.04
N LEU A 37 -15.09 -14.49 15.46
CA LEU A 37 -14.85 -14.84 16.87
C LEU A 37 -14.98 -13.62 17.79
N PHE A 38 -14.48 -12.47 17.34
CA PHE A 38 -14.60 -11.19 18.05
C PHE A 38 -16.07 -10.73 18.19
N ILE A 39 -16.84 -10.75 17.10
CA ILE A 39 -18.26 -10.38 17.13
C ILE A 39 -19.05 -11.34 18.04
N PHE A 40 -18.74 -12.63 17.97
CA PHE A 40 -19.35 -13.65 18.84
C PHE A 40 -19.04 -13.41 20.32
N GLN A 41 -17.78 -13.14 20.66
CA GLN A 41 -17.38 -12.83 22.04
C GLN A 41 -18.03 -11.53 22.57
N LEU A 42 -18.14 -10.49 21.74
CA LEU A 42 -18.84 -9.25 22.11
C LEU A 42 -20.33 -9.49 22.41
N GLY A 43 -20.99 -10.31 21.58
CA GLY A 43 -22.39 -10.67 21.81
C GLY A 43 -22.59 -11.47 23.10
N LEU A 44 -21.65 -12.35 23.43
CA LEU A 44 -21.66 -13.10 24.68
C LEU A 44 -21.33 -12.24 25.90
N PHE A 45 -20.46 -11.23 25.77
CA PHE A 45 -19.96 -10.46 26.90
C PHE A 45 -21.09 -9.81 27.71
N ASP A 46 -22.01 -9.10 27.06
CA ASP A 46 -23.14 -8.46 27.75
C ASP A 46 -24.07 -9.51 28.39
N SER A 47 -24.27 -10.66 27.72
CA SER A 47 -25.04 -11.77 28.27
C SER A 47 -24.41 -12.36 29.54
N VAL A 48 -23.10 -12.63 29.52
CA VAL A 48 -22.36 -13.20 30.65
C VAL A 48 -22.29 -12.23 31.81
N VAL A 49 -22.03 -10.95 31.56
CA VAL A 49 -22.04 -9.91 32.60
C VAL A 49 -23.43 -9.80 33.25
N ARG A 50 -24.50 -9.79 32.46
CA ARG A 50 -25.88 -9.76 32.98
C ARG A 50 -26.21 -11.02 33.78
N GLN A 51 -25.81 -12.19 33.30
CA GLN A 51 -26.07 -13.47 33.97
C GLN A 51 -25.31 -13.59 35.29
N ALA A 52 -24.04 -13.19 35.32
CA ALA A 52 -23.22 -13.19 36.53
C ALA A 52 -23.82 -12.29 37.62
N LYS A 53 -24.21 -11.05 37.27
CA LYS A 53 -24.93 -10.16 38.19
C LYS A 53 -26.23 -10.80 38.67
N LYS A 54 -27.08 -11.24 37.73
CA LYS A 54 -28.37 -11.84 38.04
C LYS A 54 -28.26 -13.04 38.97
N SER A 55 -27.26 -13.90 38.77
CA SER A 55 -27.05 -15.07 39.62
C SER A 55 -26.65 -14.67 41.04
N PHE A 56 -25.76 -13.68 41.21
CA PHE A 56 -25.40 -13.16 42.53
C PHE A 56 -26.61 -12.60 43.27
N PHE A 57 -27.37 -11.71 42.63
CA PHE A 57 -28.54 -11.07 43.25
C PHE A 57 -29.68 -12.05 43.53
N ASN A 58 -29.96 -13.00 42.62
CA ASN A 58 -30.97 -14.03 42.86
C ASN A 58 -30.61 -14.93 44.06
N ASN A 59 -29.33 -15.32 44.20
CA ASN A 59 -28.90 -16.13 45.33
C ASN A 59 -28.98 -15.34 46.64
N ALA A 60 -28.60 -14.06 46.64
CA ALA A 60 -28.75 -13.18 47.79
C ALA A 60 -30.23 -13.02 48.19
N PHE A 61 -31.13 -12.80 47.22
CA PHE A 61 -32.56 -12.69 47.43
C PHE A 61 -33.17 -13.98 47.99
N ASN A 62 -32.83 -15.13 47.42
CA ASN A 62 -33.34 -16.43 47.89
C ASN A 62 -32.91 -16.69 49.34
N ASN A 63 -31.67 -16.39 49.68
CA ASN A 63 -31.20 -16.51 51.07
C ASN A 63 -31.93 -15.54 52.00
N ALA A 64 -32.11 -14.29 51.58
CA ALA A 64 -32.88 -13.30 52.35
C ALA A 64 -34.32 -13.77 52.59
N ALA A 65 -35.00 -14.30 51.57
CA ALA A 65 -36.36 -14.81 51.69
C ALA A 65 -36.47 -16.02 52.64
N VAL A 66 -35.50 -16.93 52.61
CA VAL A 66 -35.43 -18.05 53.56
C VAL A 66 -35.26 -17.52 54.97
N VAL A 67 -34.29 -16.62 55.20
CA VAL A 67 -34.05 -16.00 56.51
C VAL A 67 -35.28 -15.21 56.99
N ASP A 68 -35.96 -14.48 56.11
CA ASP A 68 -37.20 -13.75 56.44
C ASP A 68 -38.30 -14.69 56.93
N SER A 69 -38.52 -15.78 56.19
CA SER A 69 -39.53 -16.78 56.53
C SER A 69 -39.21 -17.53 57.83
N GLU A 70 -37.94 -17.86 58.04
CA GLU A 70 -37.46 -18.55 59.22
C GLU A 70 -37.52 -17.64 60.45
N MET A 71 -37.12 -16.36 60.33
CA MET A 71 -37.26 -15.39 61.41
C MET A 71 -38.71 -15.22 61.83
N TRP A 72 -39.63 -15.16 60.86
CA TRP A 72 -41.05 -15.04 61.14
C TRP A 72 -41.62 -16.31 61.81
N PHE A 73 -41.40 -17.47 61.18
CA PHE A 73 -41.97 -18.73 61.63
C PHE A 73 -41.38 -19.19 62.97
N HIS A 74 -40.07 -19.05 63.15
CA HIS A 74 -39.40 -19.55 64.33
C HIS A 74 -39.52 -18.58 65.49
N PHE A 75 -39.21 -17.29 65.33
CA PHE A 75 -39.04 -16.41 66.49
C PHE A 75 -40.27 -15.57 66.85
N SER A 76 -41.21 -15.38 65.92
CA SER A 76 -42.41 -14.55 66.13
C SER A 76 -43.75 -15.29 66.16
N ASP A 77 -43.82 -16.57 65.79
CA ASP A 77 -45.07 -17.34 65.82
C ASP A 77 -45.46 -17.81 67.22
N LEU A 78 -46.06 -16.90 67.98
CA LEU A 78 -46.59 -17.16 69.33
C LEU A 78 -47.97 -17.85 69.31
N ALA A 79 -48.47 -18.34 68.16
CA ALA A 79 -49.79 -18.97 68.06
C ALA A 79 -49.92 -20.26 68.90
N THR A 80 -48.80 -20.97 69.13
CA THR A 80 -48.73 -22.14 70.01
C THR A 80 -49.13 -21.81 71.46
N LEU A 81 -48.92 -20.56 71.88
CA LEU A 81 -49.30 -20.04 73.20
C LEU A 81 -50.73 -19.45 73.25
N SER A 82 -51.50 -19.50 72.16
CA SER A 82 -52.85 -18.93 72.12
C SER A 82 -53.80 -19.48 73.20
N LYS A 83 -53.72 -20.77 73.52
CA LYS A 83 -54.53 -21.42 74.57
C LYS A 83 -54.16 -20.92 75.97
N PRO A 84 -52.89 -20.99 76.42
CA PRO A 84 -52.52 -20.48 77.74
C PRO A 84 -52.70 -18.96 77.86
N ILE A 85 -52.47 -18.17 76.80
CA ILE A 85 -52.77 -16.73 76.78
C ILE A 85 -54.27 -16.46 77.02
N LYS A 86 -55.16 -17.20 76.36
CA LYS A 86 -56.61 -17.09 76.59
C LYS A 86 -57.01 -17.48 78.01
N ALA A 87 -56.35 -18.48 78.60
CA ALA A 87 -56.57 -18.87 79.99
C ALA A 87 -56.13 -17.76 80.95
N LEU A 88 -54.95 -17.18 80.72
CA LEU A 88 -54.42 -16.06 81.48
C LEU A 88 -55.34 -14.83 81.44
N GLY A 89 -55.88 -14.51 80.25
CA GLY A 89 -56.87 -13.44 80.10
C GLY A 89 -58.17 -13.68 80.87
N LYS A 90 -58.61 -14.93 81.01
CA LYS A 90 -59.79 -15.29 81.83
C LYS A 90 -59.51 -15.17 83.33
N GLU A 91 -58.34 -15.59 83.80
CA GLU A 91 -57.92 -15.39 85.19
C GLU A 91 -57.82 -13.91 85.53
N TYR A 92 -57.28 -13.11 84.60
CA TYR A 92 -57.21 -11.65 84.74
C TYR A 92 -58.60 -11.02 84.83
N ALA A 93 -59.51 -11.36 83.92
CA ALA A 93 -60.90 -10.89 83.96
C ALA A 93 -61.60 -11.23 85.29
N LYS A 94 -61.43 -12.47 85.77
CA LYS A 94 -61.98 -12.93 87.05
C LYS A 94 -61.40 -12.17 88.24
N SER A 95 -60.10 -11.86 88.22
CA SER A 95 -59.44 -11.08 89.28
C SER A 95 -59.96 -9.63 89.36
N ILE A 96 -60.27 -9.01 88.21
CA ILE A 96 -60.91 -7.69 88.15
C ILE A 96 -62.31 -7.76 88.77
N GLU A 97 -63.13 -8.72 88.36
CA GLU A 97 -64.51 -8.90 88.84
C GLU A 97 -64.58 -9.20 90.35
N GLN A 98 -63.59 -9.92 90.90
CA GLN A 98 -63.56 -10.34 92.30
C GLN A 98 -62.77 -9.39 93.22
N HIS A 99 -62.15 -8.32 92.67
CA HIS A 99 -61.26 -7.39 93.39
C HIS A 99 -60.14 -8.08 94.20
N SER A 100 -59.69 -9.27 93.79
CA SER A 100 -58.65 -10.05 94.48
C SER A 100 -57.24 -9.75 93.95
N SER A 101 -56.20 -10.22 94.66
CA SER A 101 -54.83 -10.19 94.15
C SER A 101 -54.73 -11.10 92.91
N PHE A 102 -54.17 -10.57 91.83
CA PHE A 102 -53.98 -11.32 90.60
C PHE A 102 -52.85 -12.34 90.82
N THR A 103 -53.22 -13.63 90.82
CA THR A 103 -52.29 -14.75 90.90
C THR A 103 -52.45 -15.58 89.65
N VAL A 104 -51.33 -16.01 89.07
CA VAL A 104 -51.34 -16.86 87.87
C VAL A 104 -51.32 -18.31 88.33
N SER A 105 -52.24 -19.12 87.80
CA SER A 105 -52.21 -20.56 88.09
C SER A 105 -50.88 -21.19 87.65
N PRO A 106 -50.23 -21.99 88.52
CA PRO A 106 -49.08 -22.82 88.17
C PRO A 106 -49.27 -23.61 86.87
N ASP A 107 -50.48 -24.11 86.60
CA ASP A 107 -50.79 -24.92 85.41
C ASP A 107 -50.65 -24.13 84.10
N ILE A 108 -50.98 -22.83 84.12
CA ILE A 108 -50.88 -21.96 82.93
C ILE A 108 -49.40 -21.69 82.61
N LEU A 109 -48.58 -21.42 83.64
CA LEU A 109 -47.14 -21.22 83.47
C LEU A 109 -46.46 -22.52 83.02
N THR A 110 -46.91 -23.67 83.54
CA THR A 110 -46.49 -25.00 83.08
C THR A 110 -46.75 -25.17 81.59
N ASP A 111 -47.98 -24.90 81.14
CA ASP A 111 -48.38 -25.05 79.73
C ASP A 111 -47.60 -24.09 78.81
N MET A 112 -47.32 -22.87 79.27
CA MET A 112 -46.47 -21.92 78.53
C MET A 112 -45.03 -22.42 78.40
N VAL A 113 -44.44 -22.93 79.49
CA VAL A 113 -43.07 -23.46 79.50
C VAL A 113 -42.94 -24.72 78.66
N LEU A 114 -43.91 -25.64 78.73
CA LEU A 114 -43.88 -26.87 77.94
C LEU A 114 -44.09 -26.63 76.44
N LYS A 115 -44.79 -25.56 76.07
CA LYS A 115 -45.00 -25.16 74.67
C LYS A 115 -43.94 -24.22 74.11
N SER A 116 -43.14 -23.59 74.96
CA SER A 116 -42.07 -22.69 74.54
C SER A 116 -41.02 -23.29 73.60
N PRO A 117 -40.67 -24.58 73.65
CA PRO A 117 -39.68 -25.16 72.74
C PRO A 117 -40.10 -25.09 71.27
N HIS A 118 -41.41 -25.01 71.02
CA HIS A 118 -41.96 -24.84 69.67
C HIS A 118 -41.81 -23.41 69.13
N LEU A 119 -41.42 -22.45 69.97
CA LEU A 119 -41.17 -21.05 69.59
C LEU A 119 -39.72 -20.79 69.18
N HIS A 120 -38.86 -21.82 69.16
CA HIS A 120 -37.43 -21.71 68.87
C HIS A 120 -36.72 -20.55 69.60
N ALA A 121 -37.32 -20.08 70.69
CA ALA A 121 -36.90 -18.98 71.50
C ALA A 121 -35.93 -19.53 72.55
N ASP A 122 -34.91 -18.76 72.86
CA ASP A 122 -34.03 -19.08 73.96
C ASP A 122 -34.81 -18.96 75.28
N GLY A 123 -35.70 -17.97 75.41
CA GLY A 123 -36.52 -17.78 76.61
C GLY A 123 -37.92 -17.21 76.34
N ILE A 124 -38.74 -17.20 77.38
CA ILE A 124 -40.01 -16.46 77.42
C ILE A 124 -39.93 -15.47 78.58
N TYR A 125 -40.32 -14.24 78.31
CA TYR A 125 -40.51 -13.21 79.33
C TYR A 125 -42.00 -12.84 79.40
N LEU A 126 -42.56 -12.80 80.59
CA LEU A 126 -43.94 -12.45 80.87
C LEU A 126 -43.96 -11.45 82.02
N GLU A 127 -44.51 -10.28 81.76
CA GLU A 127 -44.75 -9.24 82.76
C GLU A 127 -46.24 -9.00 82.86
N LEU A 128 -46.81 -9.03 84.05
CA LEU A 128 -48.23 -8.77 84.30
C LEU A 128 -48.34 -7.66 85.34
N SER A 129 -49.11 -6.62 85.05
CA SER A 129 -49.31 -5.47 85.91
C SER A 129 -50.78 -5.14 86.03
N ARG A 130 -51.24 -4.84 87.24
CA ARG A 130 -52.60 -4.35 87.45
C ARG A 130 -52.63 -2.82 87.34
N PRO A 131 -53.66 -2.21 86.73
CA PRO A 131 -53.77 -0.74 86.66
C PRO A 131 -53.81 -0.06 88.04
N ASP A 132 -54.40 -0.72 89.04
CA ASP A 132 -54.67 -0.16 90.38
C ASP A 132 -53.68 -0.60 91.48
N SER A 133 -52.62 -1.34 91.14
CA SER A 133 -51.62 -1.82 92.10
C SER A 133 -50.20 -1.62 91.57
N PRO A 134 -49.23 -1.20 92.43
CA PRO A 134 -47.82 -1.14 92.04
C PRO A 134 -47.18 -2.53 91.90
N GLU A 135 -47.86 -3.60 92.30
CA GLU A 135 -47.34 -4.97 92.18
C GLU A 135 -47.31 -5.42 90.70
N VAL A 136 -46.12 -5.84 90.27
CA VAL A 136 -45.89 -6.39 88.94
C VAL A 136 -45.41 -7.84 89.10
N PHE A 137 -46.09 -8.75 88.44
CA PHE A 137 -45.66 -10.14 88.35
C PHE A 137 -44.70 -10.28 87.18
N HIS A 138 -43.52 -10.83 87.44
CA HIS A 138 -42.50 -11.10 86.44
C HIS A 138 -42.23 -12.59 86.37
N PHE A 139 -42.16 -13.11 85.15
CA PHE A 139 -41.77 -14.46 84.85
C PHE A 139 -40.81 -14.44 83.67
N ARG A 140 -39.57 -14.90 83.88
CA ARG A 140 -38.60 -15.12 82.81
C ARG A 140 -38.17 -16.56 82.89
N SER A 141 -38.31 -17.28 81.79
CA SER A 141 -37.82 -18.65 81.72
C SER A 141 -36.30 -18.66 81.58
N ASN A 142 -35.63 -19.69 82.12
CA ASN A 142 -34.18 -19.86 81.97
C ASN A 142 -33.90 -20.84 80.80
N PRO A 143 -33.29 -20.36 79.69
CA PRO A 143 -33.03 -21.15 78.48
C PRO A 143 -32.25 -22.44 78.73
N GLN A 144 -31.14 -22.32 79.47
CA GLN A 144 -30.16 -23.40 79.67
C GLN A 144 -30.73 -24.53 80.52
N LYS A 145 -31.64 -24.18 81.42
CA LYS A 145 -32.32 -25.11 82.30
C LYS A 145 -33.55 -25.74 81.62
N LEU A 146 -34.27 -24.99 80.80
CA LEU A 146 -35.44 -25.48 80.05
C LEU A 146 -35.09 -26.64 79.11
N ALA A 147 -33.99 -26.52 78.37
CA ALA A 147 -33.57 -27.54 77.40
C ALA A 147 -33.35 -28.93 78.03
N ARG A 148 -33.11 -29.01 79.35
CA ARG A 148 -32.96 -30.27 80.08
C ARG A 148 -34.29 -30.96 80.37
N LEU A 149 -35.37 -30.20 80.57
CA LEU A 149 -36.71 -30.72 80.86
C LEU A 149 -37.43 -31.26 79.63
N VAL A 150 -37.31 -30.57 78.49
CA VAL A 150 -37.96 -30.97 77.22
C VAL A 150 -37.52 -32.38 76.77
N ARG A 151 -36.37 -32.85 77.23
CA ARG A 151 -35.82 -34.17 76.91
C ARG A 151 -36.33 -35.31 77.81
N GLN A 152 -37.20 -35.03 78.79
CA GLN A 152 -37.78 -36.03 79.70
C GLN A 152 -39.18 -36.46 79.25
N GLU A 153 -39.53 -37.74 79.44
CA GLU A 153 -40.81 -38.31 79.02
C GLU A 153 -42.03 -37.86 79.87
N SER A 154 -41.78 -37.29 81.06
CA SER A 154 -42.80 -36.71 81.95
C SER A 154 -42.20 -35.57 82.77
N VAL A 155 -42.92 -34.46 82.92
CA VAL A 155 -42.43 -33.25 83.61
C VAL A 155 -43.45 -32.80 84.67
N ASP A 156 -43.05 -32.69 85.94
CA ASP A 156 -43.84 -32.12 87.03
C ASP A 156 -43.50 -30.63 87.25
N PHE A 157 -44.52 -29.78 87.42
CA PHE A 157 -44.29 -28.35 87.60
C PHE A 157 -43.64 -28.00 88.93
N ALA A 158 -44.07 -28.64 90.02
CA ALA A 158 -43.58 -28.30 91.35
C ALA A 158 -42.17 -28.84 91.59
N GLY A 159 -41.90 -30.08 91.17
CA GLY A 159 -40.62 -30.75 91.33
C GLY A 159 -39.57 -30.38 90.26
N ASP A 160 -39.96 -30.31 88.99
CA ASP A 160 -38.99 -30.22 87.89
C ASP A 160 -38.88 -28.79 87.32
N ILE A 161 -39.97 -28.01 87.34
CA ILE A 161 -40.03 -26.68 86.70
C ILE A 161 -39.73 -25.54 87.68
N LEU A 162 -40.41 -25.48 88.83
CA LEU A 162 -40.30 -24.39 89.81
C LEU A 162 -38.85 -24.12 90.29
N PRO A 163 -38.01 -25.15 90.58
CA PRO A 163 -36.62 -24.94 91.02
C PRO A 163 -35.69 -24.35 89.94
N LEU A 164 -36.09 -24.39 88.67
CA LEU A 164 -35.33 -23.78 87.56
C LEU A 164 -35.56 -22.27 87.46
N PHE A 165 -36.58 -21.76 88.14
CA PHE A 165 -36.91 -20.34 88.26
C PHE A 165 -36.77 -19.86 89.70
N PRO A 166 -35.56 -19.92 90.32
CA PRO A 166 -35.34 -19.54 91.72
C PRO A 166 -35.66 -18.05 92.00
N GLN A 167 -35.95 -17.30 90.94
CA GLN A 167 -36.16 -15.86 90.88
C GLN A 167 -37.61 -15.44 90.52
N TYR A 168 -38.63 -16.22 90.92
CA TYR A 168 -39.83 -15.55 91.44
C TYR A 168 -39.47 -14.54 92.57
N ALA A 169 -38.24 -14.63 93.11
CA ALA A 169 -37.68 -13.85 94.22
C ALA A 169 -36.73 -12.68 93.88
N GLN A 170 -36.22 -12.44 92.66
CA GLN A 170 -35.48 -11.18 92.35
C GLN A 170 -35.70 -10.71 90.91
N ALA A 171 -36.09 -9.44 90.80
CA ALA A 171 -36.70 -8.85 89.62
C ALA A 171 -35.71 -8.64 88.45
N ALA A 172 -36.16 -9.01 87.24
CA ALA A 172 -35.68 -8.39 86.00
C ALA A 172 -36.13 -6.92 85.83
N GLY A 173 -36.80 -6.36 86.86
CA GLY A 173 -37.33 -5.01 86.89
C GLY A 173 -36.28 -3.89 86.90
N ASP A 174 -35.01 -4.20 87.14
CA ASP A 174 -33.92 -3.21 87.23
C ASP A 174 -33.11 -3.02 85.94
N ASN A 175 -33.44 -3.68 84.82
CA ASN A 175 -32.82 -3.37 83.54
C ASN A 175 -33.40 -2.05 82.97
N PRO A 176 -32.63 -0.94 82.95
CA PRO A 176 -33.17 0.37 82.57
C PRO A 176 -33.57 0.44 81.10
N ALA A 177 -32.88 -0.32 80.23
CA ALA A 177 -33.16 -0.36 78.81
C ALA A 177 -34.46 -1.15 78.52
N LEU A 178 -34.65 -2.30 79.18
CA LEU A 178 -35.91 -3.05 79.11
C LEU A 178 -37.07 -2.22 79.66
N ARG A 179 -36.89 -1.56 80.81
CA ARG A 179 -37.97 -0.76 81.40
C ARG A 179 -38.35 0.45 80.54
N ARG A 180 -37.35 1.12 79.94
CA ARG A 180 -37.57 2.20 78.98
C ARG A 180 -38.35 1.71 77.76
N PHE A 181 -38.00 0.54 77.24
CA PHE A 181 -38.69 -0.08 76.11
C PHE A 181 -40.13 -0.48 76.45
N LEU A 182 -40.37 -1.16 77.58
CA LEU A 182 -41.73 -1.57 77.99
C LEU A 182 -42.62 -0.36 78.34
N ASN A 183 -42.08 0.69 78.97
CA ASN A 183 -42.83 1.93 79.22
C ASN A 183 -43.22 2.63 77.91
N TYR A 184 -42.30 2.68 76.95
CA TYR A 184 -42.58 3.19 75.61
C TYR A 184 -43.73 2.40 74.94
N LEU A 185 -43.74 1.06 75.06
CA LEU A 185 -44.82 0.23 74.55
C LEU A 185 -46.16 0.46 75.27
N LYS A 186 -46.16 0.72 76.59
CA LYS A 186 -47.36 1.03 77.38
C LYS A 186 -48.02 2.35 76.95
N GLU A 187 -47.22 3.37 76.65
CA GLU A 187 -47.71 4.67 76.20
C GLU A 187 -48.34 4.61 74.80
N ARG A 188 -47.73 3.84 73.88
CA ARG A 188 -48.17 3.77 72.48
C ARG A 188 -49.40 2.88 72.23
N ASN A 189 -49.58 1.81 73.00
CA ASN A 189 -50.67 0.84 72.81
C ASN A 189 -52.08 1.34 73.22
N GLN A 190 -52.25 2.63 73.54
CA GLN A 190 -53.52 3.21 74.01
C GLN A 190 -54.50 3.63 72.88
N THR A 191 -54.22 3.36 71.59
CA THR A 191 -55.09 3.65 70.42
C THR A 191 -54.83 2.69 69.23
N PRO A 192 -55.69 2.53 68.20
CA PRO A 192 -57.08 2.03 68.11
C PRO A 192 -57.22 0.49 67.91
N VAL A 193 -58.46 0.01 67.75
CA VAL A 193 -59.02 -1.32 68.12
C VAL A 193 -59.06 -2.38 66.99
N SER A 194 -58.47 -2.15 65.81
CA SER A 194 -58.68 -3.04 64.65
C SER A 194 -57.68 -4.18 64.48
N LEU A 195 -56.55 -4.17 65.20
CA LEU A 195 -55.46 -5.15 65.01
C LEU A 195 -55.57 -6.30 66.00
N THR A 196 -55.35 -7.51 65.48
CA THR A 196 -55.20 -8.74 66.28
C THR A 196 -54.00 -8.61 67.23
N MET A 197 -54.01 -9.43 68.28
CA MET A 197 -52.95 -9.44 69.28
C MET A 197 -51.55 -9.68 68.67
N TYR A 198 -51.45 -10.48 67.61
CA TYR A 198 -50.18 -10.83 66.96
C TYR A 198 -49.68 -9.74 66.00
N GLU A 199 -50.58 -8.93 65.43
CA GLU A 199 -50.26 -7.76 64.60
C GLU A 199 -49.75 -6.55 65.42
N ARG A 200 -49.57 -6.71 66.73
CA ARG A 200 -49.02 -5.70 67.66
C ARG A 200 -47.64 -6.08 68.20
N GLY A 201 -47.02 -7.13 67.65
CA GLY A 201 -45.70 -7.59 68.07
C GLY A 201 -44.60 -6.62 67.65
N ILE A 202 -43.66 -6.32 68.57
CA ILE A 202 -42.58 -5.37 68.33
C ILE A 202 -41.25 -5.96 68.82
N TRP A 203 -40.21 -5.86 67.98
CA TRP A 203 -38.84 -6.21 68.34
C TRP A 203 -38.20 -5.14 69.22
N SER A 204 -37.49 -5.56 70.27
CA SER A 204 -36.73 -4.67 71.14
C SER A 204 -35.43 -4.18 70.48
N PRO A 205 -34.82 -3.09 70.97
CA PRO A 205 -33.38 -2.90 70.80
C PRO A 205 -32.60 -4.13 71.31
N ILE A 206 -31.33 -4.26 70.97
CA ILE A 206 -30.45 -5.24 71.59
C ILE A 206 -30.38 -4.96 73.09
N LEU A 207 -30.80 -5.93 73.90
CA LEU A 207 -30.85 -5.86 75.36
C LEU A 207 -29.89 -6.89 75.94
N SER A 208 -29.12 -6.52 76.96
CA SER A 208 -28.38 -7.48 77.79
C SER A 208 -29.23 -7.77 79.03
N LEU A 209 -30.04 -8.82 78.96
CA LEU A 209 -30.91 -9.24 80.07
C LEU A 209 -30.15 -10.07 81.10
N ASP A 210 -29.14 -10.81 80.63
CA ASP A 210 -28.05 -11.36 81.43
C ASP A 210 -26.75 -10.69 80.95
N ASN A 211 -25.86 -10.30 81.88
CA ASN A 211 -24.62 -9.57 81.58
C ASN A 211 -23.71 -10.25 80.53
N ASP A 212 -23.91 -11.56 80.28
CA ASP A 212 -23.06 -12.37 79.40
C ASP A 212 -23.65 -12.62 78.01
N ASN A 213 -24.95 -12.40 77.77
CA ASN A 213 -25.60 -12.71 76.48
C ASN A 213 -26.54 -11.60 76.00
N PRO A 214 -26.19 -10.86 74.93
CA PRO A 214 -27.13 -9.92 74.29
C PRO A 214 -28.27 -10.68 73.58
N ALA A 215 -29.48 -10.15 73.69
CA ALA A 215 -30.70 -10.73 73.17
C ALA A 215 -31.60 -9.68 72.50
N LEU A 216 -32.42 -10.15 71.57
CA LEU A 216 -33.56 -9.43 71.04
C LEU A 216 -34.84 -10.04 71.63
N LEU A 217 -35.77 -9.19 72.03
CA LEU A 217 -37.09 -9.60 72.48
C LEU A 217 -38.13 -9.30 71.40
N PHE A 218 -38.94 -10.29 71.04
CA PHE A 218 -40.17 -10.05 70.30
C PHE A 218 -41.33 -9.95 71.28
N VAL A 219 -41.83 -8.73 71.52
CA VAL A 219 -42.79 -8.42 72.59
C VAL A 219 -44.20 -8.23 72.03
N ILE A 220 -45.18 -8.91 72.62
CA ILE A 220 -46.60 -8.76 72.36
C ILE A 220 -47.31 -8.19 73.61
N PRO A 221 -48.11 -7.11 73.48
CA PRO A 221 -48.93 -6.61 74.57
C PRO A 221 -50.12 -7.55 74.84
N LEU A 222 -50.32 -7.90 76.11
CA LEU A 222 -51.49 -8.64 76.59
C LEU A 222 -52.60 -7.63 76.93
N ASN A 223 -53.74 -7.72 76.24
CA ASN A 223 -54.84 -6.78 76.43
C ASN A 223 -56.16 -7.47 76.79
N TYR A 224 -56.96 -6.79 77.59
CA TYR A 224 -58.34 -7.18 77.91
C TYR A 224 -59.20 -5.93 77.95
N GLN A 225 -60.29 -5.89 77.18
CA GLN A 225 -61.19 -4.73 77.05
C GLN A 225 -60.43 -3.39 76.87
N ASN A 226 -59.49 -3.34 75.92
CA ASN A 226 -58.61 -2.18 75.65
C ASN A 226 -57.64 -1.76 76.78
N THR A 227 -57.55 -2.51 77.87
CA THR A 227 -56.55 -2.27 78.92
C THR A 227 -55.39 -3.23 78.76
N VAL A 228 -54.16 -2.72 78.62
CA VAL A 228 -52.94 -3.55 78.63
C VAL A 228 -52.65 -3.97 80.06
N TYR A 229 -52.69 -5.27 80.32
CA TYR A 229 -52.44 -5.84 81.64
C TYR A 229 -51.09 -6.56 81.74
N GLY A 230 -50.34 -6.59 80.65
CA GLY A 230 -49.01 -7.17 80.65
C GLY A 230 -48.38 -7.28 79.28
N PHE A 231 -47.23 -7.94 79.23
CA PHE A 231 -46.45 -8.20 78.04
C PHE A 231 -45.97 -9.64 78.06
N LEU A 232 -46.04 -10.31 76.92
CA LEU A 232 -45.42 -11.59 76.67
C LEU A 232 -44.37 -11.39 75.59
N ALA A 233 -43.16 -11.89 75.82
CA ALA A 233 -42.07 -11.78 74.88
C ALA A 233 -41.35 -13.09 74.67
N SER A 234 -40.93 -13.31 73.43
CA SER A 234 -39.99 -14.34 73.03
C SER A 234 -38.57 -13.75 73.10
N GLU A 235 -37.68 -14.36 73.87
CA GLU A 235 -36.28 -13.97 74.00
C GLU A 235 -35.41 -14.79 73.05
N VAL A 236 -34.62 -14.11 72.22
CA VAL A 236 -33.73 -14.75 71.24
C VAL A 236 -32.33 -14.16 71.37
N PHE A 237 -31.33 -15.00 71.65
CA PHE A 237 -29.94 -14.60 71.73
C PHE A 237 -29.35 -14.29 70.36
N LEU A 238 -28.41 -13.34 70.29
CA LEU A 238 -27.71 -13.02 69.04
C LEU A 238 -27.04 -14.27 68.41
N SER A 239 -26.51 -15.17 69.24
CA SER A 239 -25.90 -16.45 68.78
C SER A 239 -26.85 -17.40 68.05
N SER A 240 -28.17 -17.25 68.24
CA SER A 240 -29.18 -18.04 67.52
C SER A 240 -29.31 -17.55 66.07
N PHE A 241 -29.05 -16.27 65.80
CA PHE A 241 -29.02 -15.70 64.45
C PHE A 241 -27.75 -16.10 63.68
N ASP A 242 -26.62 -16.34 64.34
CA ASP A 242 -25.40 -16.84 63.69
C ASP A 242 -25.61 -18.20 63.01
N LYS A 243 -26.46 -19.04 63.60
CA LYS A 243 -26.83 -20.33 63.01
C LYS A 243 -27.74 -20.16 61.79
N LEU A 244 -28.61 -19.15 61.82
CA LEU A 244 -29.58 -18.87 60.77
C LEU A 244 -28.90 -18.42 59.46
N ILE A 245 -27.91 -17.54 59.55
CA ILE A 245 -27.10 -17.11 58.39
C ILE A 245 -26.08 -18.18 57.94
N GLY A 246 -26.08 -19.35 58.58
CA GLY A 246 -25.09 -20.39 58.40
C GLY A 246 -25.19 -21.14 57.06
N ASN A 247 -26.39 -21.18 56.46
CA ASN A 247 -26.68 -21.87 55.22
C ASN A 247 -26.96 -20.87 54.09
N THR A 248 -26.26 -21.03 52.97
CA THR A 248 -26.40 -20.12 51.82
C THR A 248 -26.57 -20.89 50.53
N SER A 249 -27.40 -20.37 49.62
CA SER A 249 -27.62 -20.91 48.26
C SER A 249 -26.49 -20.58 47.27
N PHE A 250 -25.37 -20.02 47.76
CA PHE A 250 -24.19 -19.78 46.93
C PHE A 250 -23.42 -21.09 46.68
N PRO A 251 -22.69 -21.22 45.56
CA PRO A 251 -21.80 -22.36 45.33
C PRO A 251 -20.78 -22.55 46.46
N GLU A 252 -20.40 -23.79 46.77
CA GLU A 252 -19.58 -24.15 47.97
C GLU A 252 -18.30 -23.32 48.16
N ASN A 253 -17.67 -22.90 47.08
CA ASN A 253 -16.41 -22.15 47.10
C ASN A 253 -16.57 -20.66 46.74
N PHE A 254 -17.78 -20.14 46.66
CA PHE A 254 -18.02 -18.75 46.28
C PHE A 254 -17.67 -17.82 47.46
N PRO A 255 -16.65 -16.93 47.33
CA PRO A 255 -16.30 -15.97 48.38
C PRO A 255 -17.39 -14.92 48.57
N HIS A 256 -18.03 -14.92 49.73
CA HIS A 256 -19.04 -13.94 50.09
C HIS A 256 -19.14 -13.77 51.60
N GLN A 257 -19.60 -12.61 52.04
CA GLN A 257 -19.90 -12.33 53.44
C GLN A 257 -21.37 -11.93 53.56
N VAL A 258 -22.01 -12.47 54.58
CA VAL A 258 -23.42 -12.21 54.90
C VAL A 258 -23.50 -11.50 56.23
N MET A 259 -24.38 -10.51 56.33
CA MET A 259 -24.66 -9.76 57.55
C MET A 259 -26.17 -9.62 57.74
N LEU A 260 -26.64 -9.85 58.97
CA LEU A 260 -27.98 -9.52 59.39
C LEU A 260 -27.93 -8.22 60.21
N VAL A 261 -28.60 -7.19 59.71
CA VAL A 261 -28.56 -5.85 60.30
C VAL A 261 -29.92 -5.52 60.88
N HIS A 262 -29.93 -5.09 62.14
CA HIS A 262 -31.07 -4.46 62.80
C HIS A 262 -31.01 -2.95 62.60
N TYR A 263 -32.04 -2.35 62.04
CA TYR A 263 -32.24 -0.91 62.08
C TYR A 263 -33.26 -0.57 63.15
N ASN A 264 -32.82 0.23 64.11
CA ASN A 264 -33.68 0.71 65.18
C ASN A 264 -34.16 2.14 64.87
N HIS A 265 -35.45 2.28 64.53
CA HIS A 265 -36.05 3.57 64.17
C HIS A 265 -36.08 4.58 65.33
N LEU A 266 -36.05 4.10 66.59
CA LEU A 266 -36.04 4.96 67.78
C LEU A 266 -34.69 5.63 68.03
N THR A 267 -33.61 4.93 67.69
CA THR A 267 -32.24 5.44 67.89
C THR A 267 -31.60 5.91 66.58
N ALA A 268 -32.23 5.62 65.44
CA ALA A 268 -31.70 5.79 64.09
C ALA A 268 -30.30 5.17 63.91
N LYS A 269 -30.06 4.01 64.55
CA LYS A 269 -28.81 3.25 64.49
C LYS A 269 -29.01 1.91 63.80
N TYR A 270 -27.96 1.47 63.13
CA TYR A 270 -27.84 0.13 62.55
C TYR A 270 -26.91 -0.68 63.43
N ASP A 271 -27.40 -1.81 63.91
CA ASP A 271 -26.65 -2.76 64.72
C ASP A 271 -26.51 -4.07 63.95
N ILE A 272 -25.29 -4.62 63.86
CA ILE A 272 -25.06 -5.92 63.23
C ILE A 272 -25.40 -7.00 64.27
N ILE A 273 -26.40 -7.82 63.97
CA ILE A 273 -26.90 -8.89 64.85
C ILE A 273 -26.05 -10.15 64.70
N ALA A 274 -25.75 -10.49 63.45
CA ALA A 274 -25.01 -11.68 63.09
C ALA A 274 -24.22 -11.40 61.80
N GLU A 275 -22.99 -11.91 61.73
CA GLU A 275 -22.17 -11.85 60.53
C GLU A 275 -21.40 -13.14 60.31
N LYS A 276 -21.25 -13.52 59.05
CA LYS A 276 -20.48 -14.71 58.68
C LYS A 276 -19.84 -14.53 57.31
N ALA A 277 -18.52 -14.75 57.27
CA ALA A 277 -17.76 -14.80 56.03
C ALA A 277 -17.61 -16.24 55.55
N PHE A 278 -17.82 -16.45 54.26
CA PHE A 278 -17.67 -17.72 53.56
C PHE A 278 -16.55 -17.60 52.54
N ASN A 279 -15.51 -18.43 52.66
CA ASN A 279 -14.40 -18.50 51.72
C ASN A 279 -13.70 -17.14 51.44
N MET A 280 -13.79 -16.20 52.37
CA MET A 280 -13.08 -14.93 52.37
C MET A 280 -12.73 -14.51 53.79
N GLU A 281 -11.74 -13.63 53.94
CA GLU A 281 -11.50 -12.93 55.20
C GLU A 281 -12.68 -12.00 55.48
N ALA A 282 -13.14 -12.00 56.74
CA ALA A 282 -14.22 -11.12 57.17
C ALA A 282 -13.76 -9.65 57.01
N LEU A 283 -14.56 -8.84 56.32
CA LEU A 283 -14.38 -7.40 56.30
C LEU A 283 -14.56 -6.85 57.72
N GLU A 284 -13.76 -5.86 58.10
CA GLU A 284 -13.92 -5.16 59.39
C GLU A 284 -15.35 -4.62 59.51
N SER A 285 -16.03 -4.97 60.60
CA SER A 285 -17.47 -4.73 60.81
C SER A 285 -17.84 -3.24 60.75
N ASP A 286 -16.94 -2.35 61.20
CA ASP A 286 -17.08 -0.89 61.10
C ASP A 286 -17.03 -0.37 59.65
N LEU A 287 -16.26 -1.03 58.78
CA LEU A 287 -16.05 -0.63 57.39
C LEU A 287 -17.23 -1.04 56.50
N ALA A 288 -17.82 -2.21 56.78
CA ALA A 288 -19.06 -2.65 56.14
C ALA A 288 -20.24 -1.75 56.51
N ALA A 289 -20.33 -1.35 57.79
CA ALA A 289 -21.33 -0.40 58.27
C ALA A 289 -21.18 0.99 57.63
N ASP A 290 -19.97 1.56 57.57
CA ASP A 290 -19.74 2.91 57.00
C ASP A 290 -20.09 2.96 55.49
N ILE A 291 -19.98 1.82 54.79
CA ILE A 291 -20.23 1.68 53.35
C ILE A 291 -21.70 1.44 53.01
N LEU A 292 -22.42 0.70 53.86
CA LEU A 292 -23.85 0.44 53.70
C LEU A 292 -24.71 1.63 54.12
N PHE A 293 -24.29 2.39 55.14
CA PHE A 293 -25.16 3.35 55.83
C PHE A 293 -24.88 4.84 55.57
N ARG A 294 -23.70 5.23 55.03
CA ARG A 294 -23.49 6.64 54.58
C ARG A 294 -24.28 7.00 53.34
N SER A 295 -24.73 6.02 52.58
CA SER A 295 -25.62 6.23 51.45
C SER A 295 -27.08 6.29 51.92
N ARG A 296 -27.47 7.43 52.50
CA ARG A 296 -28.85 7.70 52.97
C ARG A 296 -29.95 7.46 51.93
N ASP A 297 -29.62 7.37 50.64
CA ASP A 297 -30.58 7.19 49.55
C ASP A 297 -30.99 5.72 49.29
N ILE A 298 -30.36 4.75 49.95
CA ILE A 298 -30.42 3.33 49.55
C ILE A 298 -31.62 2.55 50.12
N LEU A 299 -32.19 2.99 51.23
CA LEU A 299 -33.22 2.24 51.98
C LEU A 299 -34.66 2.75 51.77
N ASN A 300 -34.86 3.74 50.89
CA ASN A 300 -36.17 4.31 50.57
C ASN A 300 -36.98 3.53 49.52
N TYR A 301 -36.41 2.48 48.91
CA TYR A 301 -37.09 1.69 47.89
C TYR A 301 -37.32 0.27 48.41
N SER A 302 -38.58 -0.15 48.40
CA SER A 302 -39.05 -1.50 48.78
C SER A 302 -38.63 -2.61 47.78
N SER A 303 -37.80 -2.28 46.79
CA SER A 303 -37.09 -3.24 45.93
C SER A 303 -35.94 -2.52 45.22
N THR A 304 -34.75 -2.51 45.81
CA THR A 304 -33.56 -1.98 45.14
C THR A 304 -32.45 -3.01 45.15
N ASP A 305 -32.31 -3.69 44.00
CA ASP A 305 -31.05 -4.30 43.57
C ASP A 305 -29.97 -3.20 43.57
N LEU A 306 -29.27 -3.06 44.68
CA LEU A 306 -28.33 -1.97 44.86
C LEU A 306 -27.00 -2.31 44.17
N LEU A 307 -26.82 -1.82 42.94
CA LEU A 307 -25.56 -1.92 42.18
C LEU A 307 -24.49 -0.92 42.69
N SER A 308 -24.24 -0.82 44.00
CA SER A 308 -23.09 -0.07 44.49
C SER A 308 -21.83 -0.93 44.32
N GLU A 309 -20.78 -0.35 43.72
CA GLU A 309 -19.43 -0.92 43.68
C GLU A 309 -18.53 -0.20 44.70
N PRO A 310 -18.75 -0.35 46.02
CA PRO A 310 -17.90 0.32 46.99
C PRO A 310 -16.47 -0.16 46.86
N THR A 311 -15.55 0.78 46.98
CA THR A 311 -14.12 0.49 46.91
C THR A 311 -13.57 0.44 48.32
N ILE A 312 -13.16 -0.75 48.75
CA ILE A 312 -12.61 -1.04 50.07
C ILE A 312 -11.16 -1.46 49.89
N HIS A 313 -10.22 -0.75 50.53
CA HIS A 313 -8.79 -1.01 50.39
C HIS A 313 -8.32 -1.13 48.91
N GLY A 314 -8.95 -0.38 48.00
CA GLY A 314 -8.65 -0.41 46.55
C GLY A 314 -9.33 -1.53 45.75
N GLN A 315 -10.06 -2.44 46.41
CA GLN A 315 -10.83 -3.53 45.79
C GLN A 315 -12.31 -3.11 45.69
N LYS A 316 -12.94 -3.36 44.53
CA LYS A 316 -14.38 -3.14 44.35
C LYS A 316 -15.18 -4.36 44.81
N TYR A 317 -16.32 -4.13 45.43
CA TYR A 317 -17.24 -5.18 45.89
C TYR A 317 -18.62 -5.03 45.25
N PHE A 318 -19.36 -6.13 45.11
CA PHE A 318 -20.81 -6.09 44.90
C PHE A 318 -21.51 -6.26 46.23
N CYS A 319 -22.57 -5.49 46.43
CA CYS A 319 -23.36 -5.52 47.64
C CYS A 319 -24.84 -5.72 47.26
N SER A 320 -25.56 -6.56 48.00
CA SER A 320 -27.02 -6.63 47.95
C SER A 320 -27.57 -6.43 49.35
N ALA A 321 -28.63 -5.64 49.51
CA ALA A 321 -29.31 -5.42 50.78
C ALA A 321 -30.81 -5.65 50.58
N HIS A 322 -31.37 -6.66 51.27
CA HIS A 322 -32.79 -7.01 51.18
C HIS A 322 -33.47 -6.75 52.52
N LEU A 323 -34.58 -6.00 52.48
CA LEU A 323 -35.46 -5.83 53.64
C LEU A 323 -36.22 -7.14 53.89
N LEU A 324 -36.12 -7.66 55.10
CA LEU A 324 -36.85 -8.85 55.54
C LEU A 324 -38.28 -8.45 55.84
N THR A 325 -39.19 -8.73 54.91
CA THR A 325 -40.54 -8.18 54.87
C THR A 325 -41.43 -8.81 55.92
N TYR A 326 -41.35 -10.11 56.18
CA TYR A 326 -42.11 -10.75 57.25
C TYR A 326 -41.59 -10.35 58.64
N ALA A 327 -40.27 -10.30 58.80
CA ALA A 327 -39.65 -9.87 60.06
C ALA A 327 -39.83 -8.37 60.37
N SER A 328 -40.05 -7.53 59.35
CA SER A 328 -40.09 -6.05 59.45
C SER A 328 -41.43 -5.41 59.05
N SER A 329 -42.48 -6.20 58.82
CA SER A 329 -43.55 -5.83 57.88
C SER A 329 -44.22 -4.46 58.10
N GLU A 330 -44.63 -3.84 56.99
CA GLU A 330 -45.65 -2.77 56.91
C GLU A 330 -47.05 -3.27 57.33
N TYR A 331 -47.25 -4.59 57.44
CA TYR A 331 -48.51 -5.23 57.84
C TYR A 331 -48.69 -5.36 59.35
N ILE A 332 -47.62 -5.10 60.12
CA ILE A 332 -47.63 -4.92 61.56
C ILE A 332 -47.55 -3.41 61.77
N PRO A 333 -48.68 -2.73 62.02
CA PRO A 333 -48.62 -1.34 62.42
C PRO A 333 -47.71 -1.29 63.65
N PHE A 334 -46.72 -0.40 63.65
CA PHE A 334 -45.72 -0.22 64.72
C PHE A 334 -44.41 -1.04 64.64
N SER A 335 -43.98 -1.55 63.47
CA SER A 335 -42.61 -2.07 63.28
C SER A 335 -41.55 -0.95 63.31
N GLU A 336 -41.18 -0.50 64.52
CA GLU A 336 -40.08 0.46 64.77
C GLU A 336 -38.69 -0.19 64.65
N SER A 337 -38.62 -1.34 64.00
CA SER A 337 -37.41 -2.10 63.73
C SER A 337 -37.49 -2.72 62.34
N SER A 338 -36.43 -2.55 61.56
CA SER A 338 -36.31 -3.17 60.24
C SER A 338 -35.07 -4.04 60.19
N PHE A 339 -35.22 -5.25 59.66
CA PHE A 339 -34.11 -6.18 59.50
C PHE A 339 -33.69 -6.22 58.04
N TYR A 340 -32.40 -6.10 57.80
CA TYR A 340 -31.81 -6.19 56.46
C TYR A 340 -30.85 -7.37 56.39
N TYR A 341 -31.03 -8.18 55.35
CA TYR A 341 -30.09 -9.22 54.98
C TYR A 341 -29.17 -8.67 53.89
N VAL A 342 -27.90 -8.54 54.25
CA VAL A 342 -26.87 -7.95 53.40
C VAL A 342 -25.90 -9.04 52.94
N THR A 343 -25.60 -9.06 51.65
CA THR A 343 -24.59 -9.95 51.06
C THR A 343 -23.55 -9.14 50.31
N ILE A 344 -22.27 -9.41 50.58
CA ILE A 344 -21.13 -8.72 49.98
C ILE A 344 -20.21 -9.76 49.31
N SER A 345 -19.71 -9.46 48.11
CA SER A 345 -18.73 -10.31 47.42
C SER A 345 -17.75 -9.44 46.62
N PRO A 346 -16.45 -9.81 46.52
CA PRO A 346 -15.51 -9.10 45.65
C PRO A 346 -15.94 -9.07 44.17
N ARG A 347 -15.70 -7.95 43.47
CA ARG A 347 -16.09 -7.78 42.05
C ARG A 347 -15.42 -8.81 41.14
N ASN A 348 -14.14 -9.09 41.34
CA ASN A 348 -13.35 -10.05 40.57
C ASN A 348 -13.88 -11.48 40.68
N VAL A 349 -14.54 -11.82 41.79
CA VAL A 349 -15.21 -13.11 41.99
C VAL A 349 -16.51 -13.16 41.21
N VAL A 350 -17.40 -12.18 41.42
CA VAL A 350 -18.69 -12.11 40.71
C VAL A 350 -18.50 -12.05 39.19
N MET A 351 -17.47 -11.32 38.75
CA MET A 351 -17.16 -11.11 37.33
C MET A 351 -16.12 -12.08 36.77
N GLN A 352 -15.75 -13.14 37.49
CA GLN A 352 -14.66 -14.03 37.10
C GLN A 352 -14.81 -14.57 35.66
N GLU A 353 -16.01 -14.98 35.27
CA GLU A 353 -16.31 -15.47 33.91
C GLU A 353 -16.20 -14.37 32.86
N ALA A 354 -16.67 -13.16 33.16
CA ALA A 354 -16.56 -12.01 32.28
C ALA A 354 -15.11 -11.54 32.11
N ASP A 355 -14.34 -11.53 33.21
CA ASP A 355 -12.92 -11.17 33.20
C ASP A 355 -12.08 -12.21 32.44
N LEU A 356 -12.44 -13.50 32.51
CA LEU A 356 -11.83 -14.55 31.68
C LEU A 356 -12.08 -14.29 30.18
N LEU A 357 -13.31 -13.94 29.79
CA LEU A 357 -13.62 -13.56 28.41
C LEU A 357 -12.76 -12.37 27.95
N ILE A 358 -12.62 -11.31 28.76
CA ILE A 358 -11.76 -10.16 28.44
C ILE A 358 -10.29 -10.57 28.26
N ARG A 359 -9.76 -11.45 29.12
CA ARG A 359 -8.37 -11.93 28.98
C ARG A 359 -8.17 -12.74 27.69
N THR A 360 -9.10 -13.64 27.37
CA THR A 360 -9.04 -14.42 26.12
C THR A 360 -9.15 -13.51 24.89
N PHE A 361 -9.93 -12.44 24.98
CA PHE A 361 -10.07 -11.42 23.95
C PHE A 361 -8.75 -10.66 23.71
N ILE A 362 -8.10 -10.17 24.77
CA ILE A 362 -6.79 -9.49 24.66
C ILE A 362 -5.76 -10.44 24.05
N PHE A 363 -5.73 -11.70 24.47
CA PHE A 363 -4.85 -12.72 23.92
C PHE A 363 -5.07 -12.93 22.41
N LEU A 364 -6.32 -12.99 21.97
CA LEU A 364 -6.69 -13.18 20.56
C LEU A 364 -6.26 -11.99 19.69
N ILE A 365 -6.35 -10.76 20.21
CA ILE A 365 -5.83 -9.54 19.54
C ILE A 365 -4.30 -9.60 19.41
N ILE A 366 -3.59 -9.99 20.47
CA ILE A 366 -2.13 -10.11 20.42
C ILE A 366 -1.70 -11.15 19.38
N LEU A 367 -2.38 -12.30 19.35
CA LEU A 367 -2.14 -13.36 18.36
C LEU A 367 -2.38 -12.87 16.93
N PHE A 368 -3.44 -12.08 16.70
CA PHE A 368 -3.74 -11.46 15.41
C PHE A 368 -2.60 -10.55 14.93
N VAL A 369 -2.12 -9.66 15.81
CA VAL A 369 -1.04 -8.71 15.48
C VAL A 369 0.24 -9.48 15.15
N LEU A 370 0.58 -10.48 15.96
CA LEU A 370 1.78 -11.29 15.77
C LEU A 370 1.72 -12.09 14.45
N PHE A 371 0.58 -12.68 14.12
CA PHE A 371 0.38 -13.37 12.84
C PHE A 371 0.49 -12.42 11.65
N SER A 372 -0.07 -11.22 11.75
CA SER A 372 0.02 -10.19 10.71
C SER A 372 1.46 -9.76 10.44
N ILE A 373 2.28 -9.62 11.50
CA ILE A 373 3.71 -9.32 11.38
C ILE A 373 4.46 -10.45 10.67
N ILE A 374 4.19 -11.72 11.03
CA ILE A 374 4.83 -12.88 10.39
C ILE A 374 4.52 -12.92 8.88
N VAL A 375 3.27 -12.71 8.50
CA VAL A 375 2.87 -12.68 7.08
C VAL A 375 3.52 -11.51 6.35
N ALA A 376 3.57 -10.32 6.96
CA ALA A 376 4.26 -9.16 6.38
C ALA A 376 5.74 -9.45 6.13
N LEU A 377 6.45 -10.00 7.12
CA LEU A 377 7.86 -10.42 6.97
C LEU A 377 8.04 -11.49 5.88
N PHE A 378 7.10 -12.43 5.77
CA PHE A 378 7.11 -13.44 4.71
C PHE A 378 6.97 -12.82 3.32
N ILE A 379 6.01 -11.91 3.12
CA ILE A 379 5.80 -11.20 1.85
C ILE A 379 7.03 -10.35 1.52
N THR A 380 7.59 -9.62 2.49
CA THR A 380 8.81 -8.83 2.30
C THR A 380 9.97 -9.72 1.83
N LYS A 381 10.17 -10.88 2.46
CA LYS A 381 11.24 -11.82 2.10
C LYS A 381 11.05 -12.49 0.75
N GLN A 382 9.84 -12.95 0.44
CA GLN A 382 9.55 -13.75 -0.75
C GLN A 382 9.29 -12.93 -2.00
N VAL A 383 8.87 -11.67 -1.86
CA VAL A 383 8.36 -10.85 -2.95
C VAL A 383 9.12 -9.53 -3.06
N VAL A 384 9.19 -8.76 -1.98
CA VAL A 384 9.76 -7.39 -2.04
C VAL A 384 11.25 -7.41 -2.31
N PHE A 385 12.05 -8.17 -1.54
CA PHE A 385 13.50 -8.21 -1.74
C PHE A 385 13.93 -8.71 -3.14
N PRO A 386 13.37 -9.81 -3.68
CA PRO A 386 13.71 -10.26 -5.04
C PRO A 386 13.37 -9.23 -6.13
N ILE A 387 12.21 -8.56 -6.02
CA ILE A 387 11.81 -7.51 -6.96
C ILE A 387 12.73 -6.30 -6.84
N SER A 388 13.09 -5.87 -5.62
CA SER A 388 14.01 -4.74 -5.42
C SER A 388 15.42 -5.03 -5.94
N ALA A 389 15.88 -6.29 -5.82
CA ALA A 389 17.16 -6.71 -6.36
C ALA A 389 17.14 -6.69 -7.90
N LEU A 390 16.03 -7.13 -8.52
CA LEU A 390 15.85 -7.07 -9.97
C LEU A 390 15.78 -5.62 -10.48
N THR A 391 15.01 -4.73 -9.82
CA THR A 391 14.92 -3.33 -10.23
C THR A 391 16.24 -2.59 -10.05
N ALA A 392 17.00 -2.88 -8.99
CA ALA A 392 18.35 -2.34 -8.82
C ALA A 392 19.30 -2.81 -9.93
N ALA A 393 19.20 -4.07 -10.35
CA ALA A 393 19.99 -4.62 -11.46
C ALA A 393 19.63 -3.96 -12.81
N ILE A 394 18.36 -3.65 -13.06
CA ILE A 394 17.91 -2.94 -14.27
C ILE A 394 18.27 -1.43 -14.22
N GLY A 395 18.26 -0.83 -13.03
CA GLY A 395 18.49 0.60 -12.82
C GLY A 395 19.96 1.03 -12.94
N GLN A 396 20.92 0.11 -12.89
CA GLN A 396 22.31 0.41 -13.23
C GLN A 396 22.40 0.66 -14.74
N LYS A 397 22.58 1.95 -15.10
CA LYS A 397 22.42 2.55 -16.45
C LYS A 397 23.35 2.03 -17.56
N GLU A 398 24.09 0.95 -17.35
CA GLU A 398 25.05 0.41 -18.33
C GLU A 398 24.44 -0.72 -19.17
N PHE A 399 23.60 -0.31 -20.12
CA PHE A 399 23.13 -1.18 -21.22
C PHE A 399 24.18 -1.15 -22.33
N PRO A 400 25.15 -2.09 -22.36
CA PRO A 400 25.14 -3.06 -23.46
C PRO A 400 25.75 -4.47 -23.21
N GLN A 401 26.48 -4.77 -22.12
CA GLN A 401 27.27 -6.03 -22.05
C GLN A 401 26.91 -7.02 -20.93
N ASN A 402 26.29 -6.58 -19.82
CA ASN A 402 26.05 -7.45 -18.65
C ASN A 402 24.62 -8.02 -18.55
N PHE A 403 23.83 -7.97 -19.62
CA PHE A 403 22.44 -8.50 -19.62
C PHE A 403 22.36 -10.04 -19.59
N LEU A 404 23.50 -10.74 -19.60
CA LEU A 404 23.57 -12.20 -19.62
C LEU A 404 23.04 -12.87 -18.35
N SER A 405 22.82 -12.14 -17.26
CA SER A 405 22.16 -12.69 -16.07
C SER A 405 21.48 -11.64 -15.21
N LEU A 406 20.16 -11.52 -15.33
CA LEU A 406 19.35 -10.84 -14.31
C LEU A 406 19.09 -11.79 -13.13
N PRO A 407 19.03 -11.29 -11.88
CA PRO A 407 18.79 -12.12 -10.71
C PRO A 407 17.40 -12.78 -10.79
N LYS A 408 17.34 -14.09 -10.54
CA LYS A 408 16.07 -14.82 -10.54
C LYS A 408 15.22 -14.40 -9.35
N THR A 409 13.94 -14.14 -9.62
CA THR A 409 12.95 -13.75 -8.62
C THR A 409 12.22 -14.95 -8.02
N GLU A 410 12.36 -16.13 -8.64
CA GLU A 410 11.63 -17.36 -8.32
C GLU A 410 10.09 -17.22 -8.45
N ILE A 411 9.65 -16.13 -9.08
CA ILE A 411 8.27 -15.88 -9.48
C ILE A 411 8.20 -16.19 -10.97
N SER A 412 7.48 -17.24 -11.35
CA SER A 412 7.54 -17.78 -12.72
C SER A 412 7.21 -16.75 -13.80
N GLU A 413 6.22 -15.90 -13.56
CA GLU A 413 5.73 -14.91 -14.52
C GLU A 413 6.78 -13.81 -14.74
N ILE A 414 7.44 -13.37 -13.66
CA ILE A 414 8.49 -12.35 -13.73
C ILE A 414 9.73 -12.94 -14.37
N ASP A 415 10.15 -14.15 -13.99
CA ASP A 415 11.31 -14.81 -14.59
C ASP A 415 11.10 -15.10 -16.09
N ILE A 416 9.88 -15.45 -16.53
CA ILE A 416 9.53 -15.58 -17.96
C ILE A 416 9.65 -14.23 -18.68
N LEU A 417 9.12 -13.15 -18.10
CA LEU A 417 9.24 -11.82 -18.69
C LEU A 417 10.71 -11.40 -18.81
N THR A 418 11.49 -11.59 -17.74
CA THR A 418 12.93 -11.31 -17.70
C THR A 418 13.67 -12.07 -18.80
N ASN A 419 13.42 -13.37 -18.96
CA ASN A 419 14.05 -14.17 -20.02
C ASN A 419 13.60 -13.73 -21.42
N THR A 420 12.34 -13.34 -21.60
CA THR A 420 11.84 -12.78 -22.86
C THR A 420 12.57 -11.48 -23.23
N ILE A 421 12.80 -10.59 -22.26
CA ILE A 421 13.56 -9.34 -22.46
C ILE A 421 15.00 -9.65 -22.85
N ILE A 422 15.66 -10.59 -22.14
CA ILE A 422 17.02 -11.04 -22.48
C ILE A 422 17.06 -11.56 -23.93
N SER A 423 16.12 -12.42 -24.30
CA SER A 423 16.04 -12.98 -25.66
C SER A 423 15.75 -11.93 -26.73
N GLN A 424 14.87 -10.95 -26.47
CA GLN A 424 14.60 -9.86 -27.41
C GLN A 424 15.82 -8.96 -27.62
N ASN A 425 16.57 -8.65 -26.55
CA ASN A 425 17.82 -7.89 -26.68
C ASN A 425 18.88 -8.65 -27.48
N GLN A 426 19.01 -9.96 -27.28
CA GLN A 426 19.89 -10.80 -28.11
C GLN A 426 19.46 -10.77 -29.59
N ASN A 427 18.17 -10.89 -29.87
CA ASN A 427 17.66 -10.80 -31.24
C ASN A 427 17.96 -9.44 -31.89
N ILE A 428 17.95 -8.34 -31.14
CA ILE A 428 18.33 -7.01 -31.65
C ILE A 428 19.83 -6.97 -32.00
N LEU A 429 20.70 -7.54 -31.15
CA LEU A 429 22.13 -7.64 -31.44
C LEU A 429 22.41 -8.52 -32.68
N ASP A 430 21.75 -9.67 -32.77
CA ASP A 430 21.85 -10.56 -33.94
C ASP A 430 21.33 -9.89 -35.21
N PHE A 431 20.25 -9.11 -35.11
CA PHE A 431 19.71 -8.32 -36.21
C PHE A 431 20.68 -7.23 -36.68
N HIS A 432 21.33 -6.52 -35.74
CA HIS A 432 22.39 -5.57 -36.07
C HIS A 432 23.54 -6.25 -36.82
N GLN A 433 24.02 -7.39 -36.32
CA GLN A 433 25.10 -8.13 -36.96
C GLN A 433 24.69 -8.59 -38.38
N THR A 434 23.47 -9.10 -38.55
CA THR A 434 22.94 -9.52 -39.85
C THR A 434 22.92 -8.36 -40.84
N ILE A 435 22.48 -7.16 -40.43
CA ILE A 435 22.50 -5.97 -41.29
C ILE A 435 23.95 -5.61 -41.68
N THR A 436 24.90 -5.66 -40.73
CA THR A 436 26.30 -5.38 -41.04
C THR A 436 26.86 -6.36 -42.05
N GLU A 437 26.57 -7.66 -41.90
CA GLU A 437 26.98 -8.70 -42.85
C GLU A 437 26.38 -8.47 -44.25
N ILE A 438 25.10 -8.08 -44.35
CA ILE A 438 24.45 -7.73 -45.62
C ILE A 438 25.12 -6.51 -46.26
N LEU A 439 25.43 -5.47 -45.48
CA LEU A 439 26.13 -4.27 -45.99
C LEU A 439 27.52 -4.64 -46.52
N MET A 440 28.28 -5.44 -45.78
CA MET A 440 29.60 -5.94 -46.22
C MET A 440 29.51 -6.80 -47.49
N ALA A 441 28.48 -7.64 -47.62
CA ALA A 441 28.27 -8.47 -48.80
C ALA A 441 27.81 -7.70 -50.06
N SER A 442 27.36 -6.45 -49.90
CA SER A 442 26.80 -5.64 -51.00
C SER A 442 27.76 -4.56 -51.53
N ASP A 443 29.03 -4.57 -51.13
CA ASP A 443 30.03 -3.52 -51.41
C ASP A 443 29.62 -2.10 -50.97
N ILE A 444 28.57 -1.97 -50.15
CA ILE A 444 28.07 -0.69 -49.65
C ILE A 444 28.77 -0.37 -48.33
N ASN A 445 29.79 0.48 -48.40
CA ASN A 445 30.45 1.02 -47.21
C ASN A 445 29.63 2.19 -46.64
N LEU A 446 28.91 1.88 -45.57
CA LEU A 446 28.04 2.81 -44.85
C LEU A 446 28.38 2.82 -43.36
N VAL A 447 28.42 4.03 -42.78
CA VAL A 447 28.43 4.25 -41.34
C VAL A 447 27.30 5.21 -40.97
N THR A 448 26.52 4.85 -39.97
CA THR A 448 25.48 5.71 -39.40
C THR A 448 25.78 6.03 -37.96
N PHE A 449 25.50 7.26 -37.56
CA PHE A 449 25.55 7.71 -36.16
C PHE A 449 24.18 8.26 -35.79
N TYR A 450 23.66 7.81 -34.65
CA TYR A 450 22.46 8.33 -34.04
C TYR A 450 22.80 8.86 -32.65
N THR A 451 22.55 10.15 -32.44
CA THR A 451 22.72 10.80 -31.15
C THR A 451 21.37 10.94 -30.47
N ASP A 452 21.24 10.36 -29.28
CA ASP A 452 20.11 10.54 -28.38
C ASP A 452 20.41 11.72 -27.43
N THR A 453 19.69 12.81 -27.59
CA THR A 453 19.91 14.03 -26.79
C THR A 453 19.42 13.91 -25.35
N ALA A 454 18.50 12.98 -25.05
CA ALA A 454 18.02 12.76 -23.69
C ALA A 454 19.07 12.05 -22.83
N HIS A 455 19.86 11.17 -23.45
CA HIS A 455 20.87 10.36 -22.75
C HIS A 455 22.31 10.79 -23.00
N ASN A 456 22.57 11.79 -23.85
CA ASN A 456 23.92 12.26 -24.25
C ASN A 456 24.84 11.14 -24.77
N ILE A 457 24.25 10.17 -25.48
CA ILE A 457 24.95 9.02 -26.05
C ILE A 457 24.77 9.03 -27.56
N THR A 458 25.89 8.86 -28.28
CA THR A 458 25.90 8.64 -29.72
C THR A 458 26.22 7.18 -30.01
N ARG A 459 25.34 6.51 -30.75
CA ARG A 459 25.54 5.14 -31.21
C ARG A 459 25.90 5.17 -32.68
N GLY A 460 27.03 4.57 -33.02
CA GLY A 460 27.44 4.32 -34.37
C GLY A 460 27.11 2.88 -34.79
N PHE A 461 26.73 2.68 -36.04
CA PHE A 461 26.51 1.38 -36.65
C PHE A 461 27.03 1.34 -38.10
N GLY A 462 27.65 0.23 -38.50
CA GLY A 462 28.01 0.00 -39.90
C GLY A 462 29.45 -0.51 -40.09
N THR A 463 30.03 -0.16 -41.23
CA THR A 463 31.32 -0.67 -41.73
C THR A 463 32.46 0.31 -41.44
N PHE A 464 32.73 0.53 -40.16
CA PHE A 464 33.69 1.56 -39.70
C PHE A 464 35.08 1.41 -40.31
N GLN A 465 35.63 0.19 -40.28
CA GLN A 465 36.97 -0.06 -40.81
C GLN A 465 37.07 0.24 -42.31
N ALA A 466 36.05 -0.17 -43.08
CA ALA A 466 36.06 -0.03 -44.54
C ALA A 466 35.91 1.43 -45.00
N LEU A 467 35.18 2.25 -44.24
CA LEU A 467 34.91 3.65 -44.58
C LEU A 467 35.88 4.64 -43.93
N LEU A 468 36.24 4.45 -42.65
CA LEU A 468 37.03 5.41 -41.86
C LEU A 468 38.48 4.97 -41.63
N GLY A 469 38.80 3.68 -41.84
CA GLY A 469 40.15 3.11 -41.79
C GLY A 469 40.43 2.26 -40.54
N GLU A 470 41.69 1.80 -40.42
CA GLU A 470 42.13 0.78 -39.45
C GLU A 470 42.01 1.16 -37.96
N ASP A 471 41.80 2.45 -37.65
CA ASP A 471 41.60 2.93 -36.29
C ASP A 471 40.31 2.36 -35.62
N PHE A 472 39.42 1.75 -36.42
CA PHE A 472 38.15 1.15 -35.98
C PHE A 472 38.13 -0.35 -36.28
N ALA A 473 38.91 -1.13 -35.53
CA ALA A 473 39.06 -2.57 -35.78
C ALA A 473 37.76 -3.37 -35.54
N ASN A 474 37.19 -3.96 -36.59
CA ASN A 474 36.12 -4.99 -36.57
C ASN A 474 34.87 -4.79 -35.68
N GLU A 475 34.59 -3.57 -35.23
CA GLU A 475 33.38 -3.27 -34.47
C GLU A 475 32.22 -2.92 -35.42
N SER A 476 31.10 -3.63 -35.34
CA SER A 476 29.88 -3.36 -36.12
C SER A 476 28.98 -2.29 -35.50
N ALA A 477 29.13 -2.08 -34.19
CA ALA A 477 28.42 -1.08 -33.41
C ALA A 477 29.32 -0.52 -32.31
N ILE A 478 29.35 0.81 -32.18
CA ILE A 478 30.21 1.51 -31.21
C ILE A 478 29.37 2.56 -30.49
N THR A 479 29.57 2.71 -29.19
CA THR A 479 28.87 3.72 -28.38
C THR A 479 29.86 4.77 -27.88
N PHE A 480 29.52 6.04 -28.07
CA PHE A 480 30.33 7.19 -27.67
C PHE A 480 29.55 8.06 -26.68
N THR A 481 30.26 8.64 -25.73
CA THR A 481 29.77 9.81 -25.01
C THR A 481 29.81 11.03 -25.93
N SER A 482 29.01 12.06 -25.63
CA SER A 482 28.97 13.30 -26.42
C SER A 482 30.37 13.89 -26.69
N ASP A 483 31.22 13.98 -25.66
CA ASP A 483 32.59 14.53 -25.78
C ASP A 483 33.51 13.65 -26.63
N ALA A 484 33.41 12.31 -26.47
CA ALA A 484 34.21 11.37 -27.25
C ALA A 484 33.83 11.42 -28.74
N PHE A 485 32.54 11.58 -29.04
CA PHE A 485 32.05 11.68 -30.41
C PHE A 485 32.49 12.99 -31.08
N GLU A 486 32.45 14.13 -30.40
CA GLU A 486 32.93 15.40 -30.96
C GLU A 486 34.45 15.39 -31.24
N ASN A 487 35.24 14.73 -30.39
CA ASN A 487 36.67 14.52 -30.66
C ASN A 487 36.89 13.63 -31.88
N LEU A 488 36.12 12.55 -32.01
CA LEU A 488 36.16 11.66 -33.17
C LEU A 488 35.82 12.41 -34.46
N LYS A 489 34.75 13.20 -34.42
CA LYS A 489 34.31 14.05 -35.52
C LYS A 489 35.44 14.96 -35.98
N LYS A 490 36.07 15.71 -35.06
CA LYS A 490 37.22 16.57 -35.39
C LYS A 490 38.34 15.79 -36.09
N LYS A 491 38.68 14.59 -35.60
CA LYS A 491 39.71 13.74 -36.21
C LYS A 491 39.34 13.28 -37.62
N ILE A 492 38.09 12.91 -37.87
CA ILE A 492 37.62 12.47 -39.20
C ILE A 492 37.66 13.64 -40.19
N TYR A 493 37.07 14.79 -39.82
CA TYR A 493 36.94 15.93 -40.73
C TYR A 493 38.25 16.68 -41.00
N GLN A 494 39.31 16.48 -40.19
CA GLN A 494 40.61 17.14 -40.38
C GLN A 494 41.23 16.90 -41.76
N ASN A 495 41.02 15.73 -42.35
CA ASN A 495 41.60 15.35 -43.65
C ASN A 495 40.64 15.51 -44.83
N PHE A 496 39.44 16.05 -44.57
CA PHE A 496 38.36 16.14 -45.55
C PHE A 496 38.27 17.56 -46.11
N THR A 497 38.31 17.67 -47.44
CA THR A 497 38.01 18.93 -48.13
C THR A 497 36.62 18.90 -48.72
N LEU A 498 35.82 19.95 -48.46
CA LEU A 498 34.47 20.05 -48.99
C LEU A 498 34.51 20.19 -50.53
N HIS A 499 33.89 19.25 -51.23
CA HIS A 499 33.76 19.26 -52.69
C HIS A 499 32.45 19.94 -53.13
N SER A 500 31.33 19.60 -52.48
CA SER A 500 30.04 20.24 -52.72
C SER A 500 29.10 20.08 -51.52
N SER A 501 28.12 20.97 -51.40
CA SER A 501 27.15 20.97 -50.31
C SER A 501 25.79 21.44 -50.83
N TYR A 502 24.72 20.73 -50.46
CA TYR A 502 23.35 21.08 -50.80
C TYR A 502 22.35 20.55 -49.76
N CYS A 503 21.14 21.12 -49.76
CA CYS A 503 20.12 20.83 -48.75
C CYS A 503 18.83 20.37 -49.42
N ASP A 504 18.43 19.12 -49.15
CA ASP A 504 17.20 18.53 -49.66
C ASP A 504 16.06 18.77 -48.65
N ARG A 505 15.01 19.50 -49.07
CA ARG A 505 13.83 19.74 -48.23
C ARG A 505 12.75 18.70 -48.50
N PHE A 506 12.25 18.08 -47.44
CA PHE A 506 11.14 17.12 -47.47
C PHE A 506 9.98 17.64 -46.60
N LYS A 507 8.81 16.99 -46.70
CA LYS A 507 7.63 17.33 -45.89
C LYS A 507 7.90 17.28 -44.37
N ASP A 508 8.82 16.40 -43.94
CA ASP A 508 9.11 16.11 -42.53
C ASP A 508 10.53 16.52 -42.11
N GLY A 509 11.07 17.60 -42.71
CA GLY A 509 12.36 18.19 -42.34
C GLY A 509 13.34 18.38 -43.51
N SER A 510 14.56 18.83 -43.21
CA SER A 510 15.64 19.04 -44.18
C SER A 510 16.80 18.07 -43.94
N ILE A 511 17.36 17.53 -45.03
CA ILE A 511 18.59 16.72 -44.99
C ILE A 511 19.71 17.57 -45.59
N GLN A 512 20.73 17.85 -44.78
CA GLN A 512 21.95 18.49 -45.24
C GLN A 512 22.86 17.42 -45.84
N THR A 513 23.24 17.56 -47.11
CA THR A 513 24.14 16.63 -47.81
C THR A 513 25.44 17.35 -48.16
N ASP A 514 26.54 16.88 -47.59
CA ASP A 514 27.88 17.42 -47.83
C ASP A 514 28.77 16.33 -48.43
N ILE A 515 29.38 16.60 -49.58
CA ILE A 515 30.32 15.68 -50.24
C ILE A 515 31.73 16.19 -49.95
N TYR A 516 32.54 15.33 -49.32
CA TYR A 516 33.92 15.60 -48.99
C TYR A 516 34.85 14.74 -49.84
N LEU A 517 36.03 15.26 -50.17
CA LEU A 517 37.15 14.49 -50.67
C LEU A 517 38.11 14.20 -49.50
N ASP A 518 38.30 12.93 -49.17
CA ASP A 518 39.36 12.51 -48.24
C ASP A 518 40.71 12.62 -48.95
N GLN A 519 41.56 13.52 -48.48
CA GLN A 519 42.89 13.74 -49.06
C GLN A 519 43.82 12.53 -48.93
N ARG A 520 43.64 11.70 -47.90
CA ARG A 520 44.47 10.52 -47.63
C ARG A 520 44.16 9.39 -48.60
N THR A 521 42.88 9.10 -48.80
CA THR A 521 42.44 7.94 -49.58
C THR A 521 42.01 8.31 -51.00
N GLN A 522 41.91 9.59 -51.33
CA GLN A 522 41.37 10.11 -52.60
C GLN A 522 39.95 9.58 -52.88
N LYS A 523 39.15 9.39 -51.82
CA LYS A 523 37.77 8.93 -51.92
C LYS A 523 36.80 10.07 -51.66
N TYR A 524 35.66 10.05 -52.34
CA TYR A 524 34.56 10.97 -52.06
C TYR A 524 33.65 10.37 -50.99
N ILE A 525 33.48 11.07 -49.87
CA ILE A 525 32.62 10.66 -48.76
C ILE A 525 31.41 11.59 -48.71
N CYS A 526 30.22 11.03 -48.86
CA CYS A 526 28.97 11.75 -48.73
C CYS A 526 28.48 11.67 -47.28
N VAL A 527 28.30 12.82 -46.64
CA VAL A 527 27.78 12.94 -45.29
C VAL A 527 26.41 13.58 -45.32
N LYS A 528 25.40 12.82 -44.90
CA LYS A 528 24.01 13.28 -44.77
C LYS A 528 23.67 13.48 -43.30
N THR A 529 23.26 14.70 -42.95
CA THR A 529 22.84 15.05 -41.59
C THR A 529 21.33 15.34 -41.59
N ARG A 530 20.63 14.77 -40.60
CA ARG A 530 19.24 15.10 -40.28
C ARG A 530 19.10 15.38 -38.78
N GLU A 531 18.49 16.51 -38.45
CA GLU A 531 18.06 16.81 -37.08
C GLU A 531 16.65 16.24 -36.86
N LEU A 532 16.44 15.62 -35.70
CA LEU A 532 15.19 15.02 -35.25
C LEU A 532 14.75 15.69 -33.93
N GLU A 533 13.50 15.54 -33.54
CA GLU A 533 12.94 16.19 -32.33
C GLU A 533 13.70 15.84 -31.04
N HIS A 534 14.25 14.62 -30.96
CA HIS A 534 14.96 14.10 -29.77
C HIS A 534 16.35 13.53 -30.12
N GLY A 535 16.97 14.02 -31.20
CA GLY A 535 18.25 13.47 -31.63
C GLY A 535 18.75 13.98 -32.97
N ARG A 536 19.90 13.46 -33.39
CA ARG A 536 20.49 13.76 -34.69
C ARG A 536 20.96 12.46 -35.34
N THR A 537 20.72 12.32 -36.65
CA THR A 537 21.25 11.22 -37.45
C THR A 537 22.27 11.73 -38.44
N ILE A 538 23.43 11.08 -38.49
CA ILE A 538 24.50 11.33 -39.46
C ILE A 538 24.74 10.04 -40.23
N VAL A 539 24.78 10.10 -41.55
CA VAL A 539 24.99 8.95 -42.44
C VAL A 539 26.20 9.29 -43.32
N MET A 540 27.21 8.43 -43.34
CA MET A 540 28.42 8.57 -44.15
C MET A 540 28.51 7.42 -45.15
N LEU A 541 28.74 7.73 -46.42
CA LEU A 541 28.73 6.78 -47.55
C LEU A 541 29.94 7.02 -48.46
N ASP A 542 30.54 5.96 -48.99
CA ASP A 542 31.50 6.07 -50.10
C ASP A 542 30.72 6.45 -51.38
N TYR A 543 31.02 7.63 -51.93
CA TYR A 543 30.38 8.23 -53.10
C TYR A 543 31.33 8.32 -54.29
N THR A 544 32.52 7.73 -54.19
CA THR A 544 33.60 7.84 -55.19
C THR A 544 33.15 7.41 -56.58
N LYS A 545 32.55 6.21 -56.70
CA LYS A 545 32.10 5.67 -57.99
C LYS A 545 31.10 6.60 -58.68
N TYR A 546 30.13 7.12 -57.93
CA TYR A 546 29.11 8.02 -58.46
C TYR A 546 29.72 9.32 -58.99
N VAL A 547 30.63 9.95 -58.24
CA VAL A 547 31.27 11.21 -58.67
C VAL A 547 32.10 10.99 -59.93
N LEU A 548 32.92 9.93 -59.98
CA LEU A 548 33.75 9.64 -61.14
C LEU A 548 32.93 9.31 -62.40
N GLU A 549 31.84 8.55 -62.27
CA GLU A 549 30.93 8.28 -63.39
C GLU A 549 30.30 9.57 -63.93
N GLN A 550 29.89 10.48 -63.05
CA GLN A 550 29.35 11.78 -63.47
C GLN A 550 30.39 12.64 -64.21
N GLU A 551 31.65 12.62 -63.77
CA GLU A 551 32.74 13.30 -64.47
C GLU A 551 33.03 12.68 -65.85
N GLN A 552 32.99 11.34 -65.94
CA GLN A 552 33.18 10.63 -67.19
C GLN A 552 32.08 10.96 -68.21
N ILE A 553 30.81 10.92 -67.79
CA ILE A 553 29.67 11.30 -68.63
C ILE A 553 29.82 12.74 -69.16
N LYS A 554 30.30 13.67 -68.33
CA LYS A 554 30.56 15.05 -68.76
C LYS A 554 31.65 15.12 -69.83
N LYS A 555 32.73 14.34 -69.69
CA LYS A 555 33.81 14.29 -70.69
C LYS A 555 33.31 13.72 -72.02
N GLU A 556 32.59 12.61 -72.00
CA GLU A 556 32.01 11.97 -73.20
C GLU A 556 30.98 12.86 -73.90
N ARG A 557 30.22 13.65 -73.13
CA ARG A 557 29.28 14.63 -73.70
C ARG A 557 29.97 15.77 -74.43
N ASP A 558 31.12 16.25 -73.92
CA ASP A 558 31.70 17.52 -74.38
C ASP A 558 32.85 17.37 -75.40
N TYR A 559 33.55 16.23 -75.40
CA TYR A 559 34.76 16.00 -76.20
C TYR A 559 34.60 14.83 -77.19
N ASP A 560 35.35 14.88 -78.29
CA ASP A 560 35.52 13.75 -79.22
C ASP A 560 36.39 12.67 -78.57
N VAL A 561 35.89 11.43 -78.55
CA VAL A 561 36.52 10.31 -77.83
C VAL A 561 37.89 9.95 -78.42
N LEU A 562 38.09 10.13 -79.73
CA LEU A 562 39.35 9.76 -80.39
C LEU A 562 40.45 10.81 -80.21
N THR A 563 40.10 12.09 -80.38
CA THR A 563 41.10 13.17 -80.43
C THR A 563 41.20 13.98 -79.13
N SER A 564 40.26 13.79 -78.20
CA SER A 564 40.12 14.61 -76.97
C SER A 564 39.98 16.12 -77.23
N LEU A 565 39.65 16.53 -78.46
CA LEU A 565 39.24 17.88 -78.80
C LEU A 565 37.74 18.06 -78.51
N LEU A 566 37.23 19.29 -78.57
CA LEU A 566 35.78 19.49 -78.45
C LEU A 566 35.04 18.74 -79.58
N ASN A 567 33.88 18.20 -79.27
CA ASN A 567 33.00 17.72 -80.33
C ASN A 567 32.27 18.89 -80.99
N ARG A 568 31.62 18.62 -82.14
CA ARG A 568 30.85 19.62 -82.91
C ARG A 568 29.87 20.43 -82.06
N PHE A 569 29.13 19.78 -81.17
CA PHE A 569 28.11 20.43 -80.35
C PHE A 569 28.73 21.44 -79.37
N SER A 570 29.74 21.00 -78.62
CA SER A 570 30.43 21.82 -77.62
C SER A 570 31.19 22.98 -78.22
N PHE A 571 31.85 22.77 -79.36
CA PHE A 571 32.56 23.82 -80.08
C PHE A 571 31.60 24.91 -80.57
N THR A 572 30.53 24.51 -81.27
CA THR A 572 29.51 25.44 -81.79
C THR A 572 28.90 26.26 -80.66
N LYS A 573 28.53 25.61 -79.56
CA LYS A 573 27.96 26.29 -78.39
C LYS A 573 28.96 27.29 -77.79
N LYS A 574 30.20 26.86 -77.50
CA LYS A 574 31.21 27.73 -76.88
C LYS A 574 31.60 28.91 -77.77
N ALA A 575 31.76 28.71 -79.08
CA ALA A 575 32.08 29.77 -80.03
C ALA A 575 30.92 30.76 -80.16
N THR A 576 29.67 30.29 -80.22
CA THR A 576 28.47 31.15 -80.25
C THR A 576 28.33 31.96 -78.96
N ASP A 577 28.50 31.32 -77.80
CA ASP A 577 28.47 31.98 -76.49
C ASP A 577 29.62 32.99 -76.32
N TYR A 578 30.75 32.78 -76.99
CA TYR A 578 31.87 33.73 -77.00
C TYR A 578 31.53 34.96 -77.86
N LEU A 579 31.12 34.76 -79.12
CA LEU A 579 30.73 35.84 -80.03
C LEU A 579 29.60 36.70 -79.46
N PHE A 580 28.63 36.09 -78.77
CA PHE A 580 27.55 36.83 -78.11
C PHE A 580 28.05 37.74 -76.98
N ARG A 581 29.07 37.31 -76.22
CA ARG A 581 29.66 38.09 -75.12
C ARG A 581 30.68 39.12 -75.60
N HIS A 582 31.27 38.91 -76.77
CA HIS A 582 32.38 39.70 -77.31
C HIS A 582 32.13 40.12 -78.78
N PRO A 583 31.12 40.97 -79.05
CA PRO A 583 30.66 41.27 -80.42
C PRO A 583 31.66 42.12 -81.24
N ASP A 584 32.56 42.85 -80.58
CA ASP A 584 33.52 43.76 -81.23
C ASP A 584 34.96 43.23 -81.19
N GLU A 585 35.15 41.97 -80.81
CA GLU A 585 36.48 41.37 -80.71
C GLU A 585 36.93 40.81 -82.07
N LEU A 586 38.22 40.95 -82.35
CA LEU A 586 38.86 40.32 -83.49
C LEU A 586 38.96 38.81 -83.25
N ILE A 587 38.38 38.03 -84.16
CA ILE A 587 38.34 36.57 -84.11
C ILE A 587 38.86 35.98 -85.41
N CYS A 588 39.21 34.69 -85.38
CA CYS A 588 39.52 33.93 -86.58
C CYS A 588 38.85 32.56 -86.53
N MET A 589 38.06 32.25 -87.55
CA MET A 589 37.49 30.91 -87.76
C MET A 589 38.36 30.17 -88.76
N VAL A 590 38.80 28.97 -88.39
CA VAL A 590 39.74 28.16 -89.16
C VAL A 590 39.17 26.77 -89.33
N MET A 591 39.26 26.23 -90.53
CA MET A 591 38.82 24.90 -90.89
C MET A 591 39.94 24.17 -91.63
N TRP A 592 40.24 22.96 -91.17
CA TRP A 592 41.11 22.00 -91.84
C TRP A 592 40.31 20.77 -92.23
N ASP A 593 40.61 20.25 -93.41
CA ASP A 593 40.18 18.93 -93.85
C ASP A 593 41.40 18.11 -94.22
N LEU A 594 41.58 16.97 -93.56
CA LEU A 594 42.74 16.12 -93.77
C LEU A 594 42.67 15.40 -95.12
N ASP A 595 43.62 15.69 -96.00
CA ASP A 595 43.70 15.07 -97.31
C ASP A 595 44.05 13.57 -97.20
N PHE A 596 43.49 12.80 -98.14
CA PHE A 596 43.81 11.38 -98.37
C PHE A 596 43.46 10.43 -97.22
N LEU A 597 42.70 10.85 -96.20
CA LEU A 597 42.29 9.96 -95.10
C LEU A 597 41.56 8.71 -95.62
N LYS A 598 40.68 8.85 -96.61
CA LYS A 598 40.00 7.71 -97.23
C LYS A 598 40.98 6.73 -97.88
N THR A 599 41.95 7.23 -98.64
CA THR A 599 42.98 6.41 -99.28
C THR A 599 43.83 5.68 -98.24
N LEU A 600 44.18 6.36 -97.14
CA LEU A 600 44.89 5.77 -96.01
C LEU A 600 44.08 4.63 -95.38
N ASN A 601 42.80 4.86 -95.08
CA ASN A 601 41.90 3.85 -94.51
C ASN A 601 41.72 2.65 -95.44
N ASP A 602 41.51 2.89 -96.74
CA ASP A 602 41.32 1.83 -97.74
C ASP A 602 42.59 0.98 -97.92
N THR A 603 43.78 1.54 -97.64
CA THR A 603 45.08 0.86 -97.82
C THR A 603 45.60 0.19 -96.54
N TYR A 604 45.49 0.85 -95.39
CA TYR A 604 46.12 0.44 -94.12
C TYR A 604 45.13 0.17 -92.99
N GLY A 605 43.82 0.28 -93.26
CA GLY A 605 42.76 0.05 -92.29
C GLY A 605 42.47 1.27 -91.41
N HIS A 606 41.36 1.18 -90.67
CA HIS A 606 40.87 2.28 -89.84
C HIS A 606 41.80 2.65 -88.68
N ASP A 607 42.56 1.70 -88.13
CA ASP A 607 43.52 1.98 -87.05
C ASP A 607 44.61 2.99 -87.50
N ALA A 608 45.05 2.91 -88.76
CA ALA A 608 46.00 3.88 -89.32
C ALA A 608 45.36 5.26 -89.53
N GLY A 609 44.10 5.30 -89.95
CA GLY A 609 43.32 6.54 -90.01
C GLY A 609 43.10 7.17 -88.64
N ASP A 610 42.85 6.36 -87.61
CA ASP A 610 42.70 6.84 -86.25
C ASP A 610 44.00 7.47 -85.74
N LEU A 611 45.16 6.88 -86.01
CA LEU A 611 46.46 7.50 -85.73
C LEU A 611 46.65 8.84 -86.46
N TYR A 612 46.21 8.92 -87.72
CA TYR A 612 46.25 10.14 -88.54
C TYR A 612 45.41 11.27 -87.92
N LEU A 613 44.20 10.93 -87.47
CA LEU A 613 43.27 11.84 -86.79
C LEU A 613 43.78 12.25 -85.41
N CYS A 614 44.31 11.31 -84.61
CA CYS A 614 44.91 11.60 -83.31
C CYS A 614 46.12 12.53 -83.43
N GLN A 615 46.96 12.36 -84.46
CA GLN A 615 48.11 13.25 -84.67
C GLN A 615 47.66 14.67 -85.03
N ALA A 616 46.65 14.84 -85.89
CA ALA A 616 46.05 16.14 -86.16
C ALA A 616 45.47 16.76 -84.87
N GLY A 617 44.74 15.96 -84.09
CA GLY A 617 44.19 16.37 -82.80
C GLY A 617 45.28 16.82 -81.82
N ARG A 618 46.40 16.10 -81.75
CA ARG A 618 47.56 16.43 -80.90
C ARG A 618 48.17 17.78 -81.28
N ILE A 619 48.34 18.05 -82.58
CA ILE A 619 48.90 19.31 -83.09
C ILE A 619 47.97 20.47 -82.76
N LEU A 620 46.66 20.31 -83.00
CA LEU A 620 45.68 21.35 -82.69
C LEU A 620 45.54 21.61 -81.18
N LYS A 621 45.80 20.60 -80.34
CA LYS A 621 45.82 20.76 -78.88
C LYS A 621 47.02 21.58 -78.37
N GLU A 622 48.04 21.82 -79.20
CA GLU A 622 49.16 22.72 -78.88
C GLU A 622 48.79 24.21 -79.00
N LEU A 623 47.63 24.53 -79.61
CA LEU A 623 47.10 25.89 -79.60
C LEU A 623 46.75 26.31 -78.17
N ASP A 624 46.95 27.60 -77.86
CA ASP A 624 46.73 28.15 -76.52
C ASP A 624 45.25 27.96 -76.12
N PRO A 625 44.93 27.15 -75.09
CA PRO A 625 43.56 26.89 -74.68
C PRO A 625 42.85 28.10 -74.07
N GLU A 626 43.59 29.14 -73.66
CA GLU A 626 42.99 30.40 -73.18
C GLU A 626 42.61 31.33 -74.33
N LYS A 627 43.17 31.12 -75.53
CA LYS A 627 42.98 31.96 -76.73
C LYS A 627 42.42 31.20 -77.94
N SER A 628 42.05 29.94 -77.75
CA SER A 628 41.51 29.12 -78.82
C SER A 628 40.51 28.09 -78.32
N LEU A 629 39.55 27.77 -79.19
CA LEU A 629 38.77 26.55 -79.11
C LEU A 629 39.19 25.67 -80.28
N THR A 630 39.33 24.37 -80.04
CA THR A 630 39.68 23.40 -81.08
C THR A 630 38.74 22.21 -81.03
N ALA A 631 38.38 21.70 -82.21
CA ALA A 631 37.37 20.66 -82.33
C ALA A 631 37.62 19.74 -83.50
N ARG A 632 37.15 18.50 -83.35
CA ARG A 632 36.89 17.61 -84.47
C ARG A 632 35.38 17.60 -84.73
N VAL A 633 34.97 18.01 -85.93
CA VAL A 633 33.56 18.27 -86.23
C VAL A 633 32.89 17.06 -86.87
N SER A 634 33.58 16.43 -87.82
CA SER A 634 33.14 15.23 -88.51
C SER A 634 34.32 14.59 -89.23
N GLY A 635 34.42 13.27 -89.28
CA GLY A 635 35.40 12.58 -90.15
C GLY A 635 36.83 13.10 -90.02
N ASP A 636 37.31 13.73 -91.09
CA ASP A 636 38.60 14.39 -91.34
C ASP A 636 38.60 15.92 -91.10
N GLU A 637 37.47 16.51 -90.69
CA GLU A 637 37.31 17.95 -90.50
C GLU A 637 37.61 18.41 -89.06
N PHE A 638 38.52 19.37 -88.95
CA PHE A 638 38.97 19.97 -87.71
C PHE A 638 38.85 21.49 -87.74
N TYR A 639 38.30 22.06 -86.68
CA TYR A 639 38.09 23.51 -86.58
C TYR A 639 38.95 24.11 -85.46
N ALA A 640 39.36 25.35 -85.66
CA ALA A 640 39.80 26.22 -84.58
C ALA A 640 39.05 27.55 -84.61
N PHE A 641 38.79 28.10 -83.44
CA PHE A 641 38.26 29.44 -83.24
C PHE A 641 39.23 30.21 -82.37
N LEU A 642 39.94 31.19 -82.94
CA LEU A 642 40.97 31.99 -82.28
C LEU A 642 40.39 33.33 -81.84
N PHE A 643 40.77 33.80 -80.66
CA PHE A 643 40.32 35.06 -80.04
C PHE A 643 41.40 35.57 -79.06
N GLY A 644 41.29 36.82 -78.60
CA GLY A 644 42.23 37.39 -77.61
C GLY A 644 43.64 37.66 -78.13
N TYR A 645 43.82 37.81 -79.45
CA TYR A 645 45.09 38.19 -80.09
C TYR A 645 45.07 39.68 -80.47
N ASP A 646 46.25 40.32 -80.42
CA ASP A 646 46.39 41.77 -80.59
C ASP A 646 46.20 42.26 -82.03
N SER A 647 46.33 41.38 -83.03
CA SER A 647 46.19 41.75 -84.45
C SER A 647 45.80 40.57 -85.35
N GLN A 648 45.30 40.87 -86.55
CA GLN A 648 44.94 39.87 -87.56
C GLN A 648 46.20 39.13 -88.07
N GLU A 649 47.32 39.83 -88.17
CA GLU A 649 48.61 39.25 -88.59
C GLU A 649 49.10 38.20 -87.59
N ALA A 650 48.90 38.44 -86.28
CA ALA A 650 49.25 37.47 -85.24
C ALA A 650 48.43 36.19 -85.36
N MET A 651 47.11 36.28 -85.53
CA MET A 651 46.26 35.10 -85.76
C MET A 651 46.62 34.39 -87.05
N THR A 652 46.84 35.14 -88.13
CA THR A 652 47.26 34.58 -89.43
C THR A 652 48.57 33.82 -89.32
N ALA A 653 49.54 34.33 -88.54
CA ALA A 653 50.80 33.64 -88.28
C ALA A 653 50.58 32.31 -87.53
N ILE A 654 49.70 32.29 -86.52
CA ILE A 654 49.33 31.08 -85.79
C ILE A 654 48.66 30.05 -86.71
N VAL A 655 47.72 30.49 -87.56
CA VAL A 655 47.06 29.60 -88.53
C VAL A 655 48.08 29.00 -89.49
N ARG A 656 48.95 29.83 -90.09
CA ARG A 656 49.98 29.36 -91.03
C ARG A 656 50.99 28.44 -90.37
N GLN A 657 51.43 28.75 -89.15
CA GLN A 657 52.35 27.89 -88.39
C GLN A 657 51.72 26.54 -88.05
N THR A 658 50.46 26.54 -87.64
CA THR A 658 49.71 25.31 -87.31
C THR A 658 49.50 24.46 -88.56
N HIS A 659 49.14 25.09 -89.68
CA HIS A 659 49.00 24.45 -90.99
C HIS A 659 50.32 23.84 -91.47
N GLN A 660 51.42 24.59 -91.36
CA GLN A 660 52.75 24.08 -91.71
C GLN A 660 53.13 22.88 -90.84
N LYS A 661 52.92 22.95 -89.52
CA LYS A 661 53.15 21.82 -88.61
C LYS A 661 52.32 20.59 -88.97
N LEU A 662 51.06 20.77 -89.38
CA LEU A 662 50.22 19.68 -89.86
C LEU A 662 50.85 19.03 -91.10
N ASN A 663 51.24 19.82 -92.11
CA ASN A 663 51.82 19.30 -93.35
C ASN A 663 53.24 18.72 -93.22
N GLU A 664 54.01 19.14 -92.21
CA GLU A 664 55.34 18.59 -91.91
C GLU A 664 55.29 17.35 -91.01
N SER A 665 54.12 17.08 -90.41
CA SER A 665 53.92 15.93 -89.54
C SER A 665 53.71 14.65 -90.35
N TYR A 666 53.94 13.52 -89.69
CA TYR A 666 53.69 12.20 -90.23
C TYR A 666 53.14 11.29 -89.14
N ILE A 667 52.52 10.19 -89.55
CA ILE A 667 52.25 9.04 -88.68
C ILE A 667 53.21 7.90 -89.02
N THR A 668 53.45 7.04 -88.05
CA THR A 668 54.21 5.79 -88.28
C THR A 668 53.21 4.67 -88.51
N LEU A 669 53.31 4.03 -89.69
CA LEU A 669 52.45 2.92 -90.08
C LEU A 669 52.91 1.61 -89.40
N PRO A 670 52.07 0.55 -89.35
CA PRO A 670 52.44 -0.73 -88.74
C PRO A 670 53.68 -1.41 -89.35
N ASN A 671 54.02 -1.07 -90.60
CA ASN A 671 55.21 -1.56 -91.30
C ASN A 671 56.48 -0.75 -90.98
N GLY A 672 56.40 0.28 -90.14
CA GLY A 672 57.50 1.16 -89.75
C GLY A 672 57.76 2.34 -90.69
N GLU A 673 57.00 2.48 -91.78
CA GLU A 673 57.13 3.60 -92.71
C GLU A 673 56.44 4.87 -92.17
N HIS A 674 56.92 6.03 -92.61
CA HIS A 674 56.30 7.32 -92.29
C HIS A 674 55.34 7.75 -93.39
N TYR A 675 54.09 8.00 -93.01
CA TYR A 675 53.07 8.55 -93.91
C TYR A 675 52.87 10.03 -93.59
N GLY A 676 53.30 10.89 -94.50
CA GLY A 676 53.19 12.35 -94.37
C GLY A 676 51.73 12.80 -94.29
N MET A 677 51.48 13.79 -93.46
CA MET A 677 50.17 14.40 -93.33
C MET A 677 50.00 15.54 -94.35
N SER A 678 48.78 15.70 -94.86
CA SER A 678 48.38 16.84 -95.69
C SER A 678 46.99 17.28 -95.26
N ALA A 679 46.77 18.57 -95.16
CA ALA A 679 45.47 19.15 -94.90
C ALA A 679 45.21 20.33 -95.82
N SER A 680 43.97 20.49 -96.28
CA SER A 680 43.52 21.74 -96.90
C SER A 680 42.94 22.65 -95.83
N CYS A 681 43.33 23.93 -95.83
CA CYS A 681 42.93 24.90 -94.81
C CYS A 681 42.20 26.09 -95.42
N GLY A 682 41.06 26.46 -94.82
CA GLY A 682 40.36 27.71 -95.06
C GLY A 682 40.20 28.50 -93.77
N TYR A 683 40.44 29.81 -93.80
CA TYR A 683 40.22 30.65 -92.63
C TYR A 683 39.64 32.02 -92.99
N VAL A 684 38.95 32.62 -92.02
CA VAL A 684 38.45 34.00 -92.10
C VAL A 684 38.73 34.71 -90.79
N CYS A 685 39.34 35.89 -90.87
CA CYS A 685 39.47 36.81 -89.75
C CYS A 685 38.38 37.89 -89.85
N SER A 686 37.70 38.17 -88.75
CA SER A 686 36.65 39.20 -88.72
C SER A 686 36.56 39.86 -87.35
N ILE A 687 35.97 41.05 -87.31
CA ILE A 687 35.60 41.71 -86.06
C ILE A 687 34.14 41.34 -85.81
N GLY A 688 33.93 40.46 -84.82
CA GLY A 688 32.60 39.93 -84.52
C GLY A 688 31.98 39.06 -85.62
N GLY A 689 30.66 38.99 -85.61
CA GLY A 689 29.86 38.24 -86.58
C GLY A 689 29.06 37.08 -85.99
N ASN A 690 28.36 36.37 -86.87
CA ASN A 690 27.61 35.16 -86.51
C ASN A 690 28.49 33.93 -86.79
N TYR A 691 28.52 32.97 -85.86
CA TYR A 691 29.21 31.69 -86.02
C TYR A 691 28.91 31.01 -87.35
N GLU A 692 27.64 30.97 -87.77
CA GLU A 692 27.26 30.31 -89.02
C GLU A 692 27.81 31.01 -90.26
N ASP A 693 27.97 32.33 -90.24
CA ASP A 693 28.50 33.08 -91.37
C ASP A 693 30.02 32.96 -91.45
N LEU A 694 30.71 33.04 -90.31
CA LEU A 694 32.15 32.80 -90.20
C LEU A 694 32.52 31.37 -90.63
N LYS A 695 31.73 30.38 -90.20
CA LYS A 695 31.88 28.99 -90.61
C LYS A 695 31.69 28.83 -92.12
N LYS A 696 30.68 29.45 -92.73
CA LYS A 696 30.48 29.41 -94.19
C LYS A 696 31.64 30.04 -94.95
N CYS A 697 32.16 31.19 -94.49
CA CYS A 697 33.31 31.84 -95.12
C CYS A 697 34.57 30.96 -95.05
N ALA A 698 34.87 30.38 -93.88
CA ALA A 698 35.99 29.45 -93.74
C ALA A 698 35.84 28.18 -94.59
N ASP A 699 34.61 27.64 -94.73
CA ASP A 699 34.30 26.49 -95.57
C ASP A 699 34.49 26.80 -97.07
N LEU A 700 34.04 27.96 -97.54
CA LEU A 700 34.29 28.44 -98.91
C LEU A 700 35.79 28.58 -99.18
N ALA A 701 36.54 29.17 -98.25
CA ALA A 701 37.99 29.29 -98.38
C ALA A 701 38.68 27.90 -98.42
N MET A 702 38.23 26.96 -97.58
CA MET A 702 38.75 25.59 -97.55
C MET A 702 38.45 24.86 -98.86
N TYR A 703 37.27 25.08 -99.45
CA TYR A 703 36.90 24.54 -100.75
C TYR A 703 37.79 25.06 -101.88
N VAL A 704 38.14 26.35 -101.87
CA VAL A 704 39.10 26.95 -102.82
C VAL A 704 40.50 26.34 -102.64
N SER A 705 40.95 26.16 -101.40
CA SER A 705 42.19 25.44 -101.09
C SER A 705 42.19 24.02 -101.67
N LYS A 706 41.12 23.24 -101.49
CA LYS A 706 41.02 21.87 -102.03
C LYS A 706 41.07 21.79 -103.56
N LYS A 707 40.54 22.79 -104.26
CA LYS A 707 40.50 22.83 -105.73
C LYS A 707 41.80 23.27 -106.39
N SER A 708 42.62 24.06 -105.68
CA SER A 708 43.89 24.56 -106.21
C SER A 708 44.96 23.47 -106.15
N VAL A 709 45.52 23.22 -104.97
CA VAL A 709 46.49 22.17 -104.68
C VAL A 709 46.20 21.65 -103.28
N LYS A 710 46.09 20.33 -103.14
CA LYS A 710 45.96 19.68 -101.82
C LYS A 710 47.14 20.06 -100.91
N GLY A 711 46.88 20.22 -99.62
CA GLY A 711 47.89 20.76 -98.68
C GLY A 711 48.00 22.29 -98.64
N SER A 712 47.23 23.02 -99.46
CA SER A 712 47.27 24.49 -99.48
C SER A 712 46.48 25.13 -98.33
N ILE A 713 46.64 26.44 -98.18
CA ILE A 713 45.91 27.28 -97.23
C ILE A 713 45.36 28.48 -97.99
N HIS A 714 44.13 28.87 -97.69
CA HIS A 714 43.46 30.02 -98.31
C HIS A 714 42.74 30.87 -97.26
N GLU A 715 42.91 32.19 -97.36
CA GLU A 715 42.14 33.17 -96.59
C GLU A 715 40.89 33.52 -97.37
N PHE A 716 39.74 33.60 -96.73
CA PHE A 716 38.50 33.98 -97.39
C PHE A 716 38.61 35.39 -97.98
N GLU A 717 38.42 35.49 -99.30
CA GLU A 717 38.28 36.74 -100.03
C GLU A 717 36.83 36.88 -100.54
N ALA A 718 36.33 38.11 -100.68
CA ALA A 718 34.95 38.33 -101.13
C ALA A 718 34.64 37.74 -102.52
N GLU A 719 35.67 37.48 -103.33
CA GLU A 719 35.62 36.88 -104.66
C GLU A 719 35.40 35.36 -104.63
N ASP A 720 35.59 34.70 -103.48
CA ASP A 720 35.39 33.26 -103.31
C ASP A 720 33.91 32.84 -103.27
N VAL A 721 33.00 33.81 -103.15
CA VAL A 721 31.55 33.57 -103.21
C VAL A 721 31.17 33.30 -104.67
N PRO A 722 30.65 32.10 -105.02
CA PRO A 722 30.27 31.81 -106.40
C PRO A 722 29.19 32.80 -106.87
N LEU A 723 29.43 33.48 -108.00
CA LEU A 723 28.39 34.25 -108.68
C LEU A 723 27.25 33.27 -109.05
N VAL A 724 26.09 33.47 -108.43
CA VAL A 724 24.86 32.67 -108.63
C VAL A 724 24.36 32.76 -110.06
#